data_AF-X6FYE2-F1
#
_entry.id   AF-X6FYE2-F1
#
_cell.length_a   1.000
_cell.length_b   1.000
_cell.length_c   1.000
_cell.angle_alpha   90.00
_cell.angle_beta   90.00
_cell.angle_gamma   90.00
#
_symmetry.space_group_name_H-M   'P 1'
#
loop_
_entity.id
_entity.type
_entity.pdbx_description
1 polymer ?
#
loop_
_entity_poly.entity_id
_entity_poly.type
_entity_poly.pdbx_seq_one_letter_code
_entity_poly.pdbx_strand_id
1 'polypeptide(L)'
;MSDAKTPARILDSYRVGKTPLFLVGTYDNGVTVFSQQVRALNLIWAAVESDFVSCSPDTDEEDHNEPMKVAIIGGGIAGLATAAALMKKQANAKITIFEQRDTLLPLQHGSDSRWLHPRIYDWPGEGSSASVAMLPVLNWTAARASDVVVQILGEWKKVIDEHGADPPRLFCNARHLQVDEPKGGGNGLDIEWVAEERRPHDGTQTTGLTTAKGATENFDIVILAVGFGLEKDGALSYWRNDTIGQPSLDQPRRTYLVSGQGDGAMIDLLRIRISQYRQDRILDELFRGRDKLLLRLKELHTKHGVNRDSGLFQSLENLEKNPVYMKEFEDVCLALSGRLRRDTDAVLHLLVRKFSDLFDPMNTKISFQNRLLVYLLYKCGGFVPSSQRERSLIKQHSIPQDCIVRRHGTYREEQLEEMLSEPLYSAIKSQRTGLGAATLSQTDGILWPGGYFGIAGKLSSAGKVDDPGRAEWRKEYLPGPTALLAAAYCGALAGALRADHPGPGRLRVTLHRAVVFGPDELLQQCCEYFGTSDARGGASSAARTFPALNATIGLAYRTRRIVRSLRAVSPELLSNAMNSLDLSAASRKMASEVGFVMAIPILEPEQAGLYTAPNPVAGVVYVDSAGRDFWIDDNDVARIVSMTNEFVRGLNGDTDPFDKIRNVPLSSTGGALPEALSLPPDVANALELSIVQPPRVSGPFQFNFDYTDFITGTT
;
A
#
# COMPACT_ATOMS: atom_id res chain seq x y z
N MET A 1 14.66 19.85 5.42
CA MET A 1 15.32 18.66 5.98
C MET A 1 14.46 18.20 7.14
N SER A 2 13.63 17.18 6.92
CA SER A 2 12.71 16.67 7.94
C SER A 2 13.48 15.95 9.04
N ASP A 3 13.14 16.23 10.30
CA ASP A 3 13.48 15.41 11.46
C ASP A 3 13.19 13.94 11.12
N ALA A 4 14.22 13.15 10.77
CA ALA A 4 14.04 11.73 10.52
C ALA A 4 13.62 11.10 11.86
N LYS A 5 12.34 10.77 11.98
CA LYS A 5 11.80 10.15 13.19
C LYS A 5 12.46 8.79 13.35
N THR A 6 13.23 8.61 14.42
CA THR A 6 13.84 7.32 14.75
C THR A 6 12.75 6.26 15.04
N PRO A 7 13.04 4.96 14.87
CA PRO A 7 12.10 3.89 15.22
C PRO A 7 11.51 4.05 16.63
N ALA A 8 12.33 4.39 17.63
CA ALA A 8 11.86 4.66 18.99
C ALA A 8 10.83 5.81 19.08
N ARG A 9 11.08 6.94 18.40
CA ARG A 9 10.10 8.06 18.36
C ARG A 9 8.82 7.67 17.64
N ILE A 10 8.89 6.77 16.66
CA ILE A 10 7.71 6.22 16.00
C ILE A 10 6.96 5.33 16.97
N LEU A 11 7.62 4.38 17.65
CA LEU A 11 7.00 3.51 18.64
C LEU A 11 6.28 4.30 19.74
N ASP A 12 6.92 5.35 20.25
CA ASP A 12 6.34 6.23 21.27
C ASP A 12 5.04 6.92 20.80
N SER A 13 4.87 7.15 19.50
CA SER A 13 3.62 7.71 18.94
C SER A 13 2.42 6.76 18.98
N TYR A 14 2.66 5.47 19.28
CA TYR A 14 1.62 4.47 19.50
C TYR A 14 1.39 4.21 20.99
N ARG A 15 2.37 4.55 21.85
CA ARG A 15 2.41 4.16 23.26
C ARG A 15 1.61 5.09 24.16
N VAL A 16 0.83 4.50 25.07
CA VAL A 16 0.07 5.25 26.08
C VAL A 16 0.93 5.48 27.32
N GLY A 17 1.24 6.75 27.61
CA GLY A 17 2.10 7.14 28.73
C GLY A 17 3.43 6.38 28.75
N LYS A 18 3.72 5.70 29.87
CA LYS A 18 4.86 4.79 30.02
C LYS A 18 4.44 3.32 30.15
N THR A 19 3.18 3.01 29.89
CA THR A 19 2.63 1.67 30.04
C THR A 19 2.96 0.82 28.81
N PRO A 20 2.83 -0.52 28.86
CA PRO A 20 2.99 -1.36 27.67
C PRO A 20 1.71 -1.42 26.81
N LEU A 21 0.88 -0.38 26.87
CA LEU A 21 -0.34 -0.23 26.08
C LEU A 21 -0.06 0.58 24.81
N PHE A 22 -0.46 0.05 23.66
CA PHE A 22 -0.30 0.68 22.35
C PHE A 22 -1.64 0.83 21.65
N LEU A 23 -1.83 1.91 20.90
CA LEU A 23 -3.03 2.18 20.11
C LEU A 23 -2.68 2.13 18.63
N VAL A 24 -3.53 1.55 17.78
CA VAL A 24 -3.36 1.60 16.32
C VAL A 24 -4.51 2.38 15.68
N GLY A 25 -4.20 3.56 15.15
CA GLY A 25 -5.07 4.31 14.25
C GLY A 25 -6.37 4.86 14.84
N THR A 26 -6.55 4.78 16.16
CA THR A 26 -7.82 5.07 16.85
C THR A 26 -8.29 6.52 16.67
N TYR A 27 -7.34 7.47 16.65
CA TYR A 27 -7.61 8.91 16.64
C TYR A 27 -7.17 9.62 15.37
N ASP A 28 -6.54 8.89 14.44
CA ASP A 28 -6.04 9.47 13.21
C ASP A 28 -7.15 9.85 12.22
N ASN A 29 -6.80 10.78 11.34
CA ASN A 29 -7.64 11.17 10.22
C ASN A 29 -7.39 10.23 9.05
N GLY A 30 -8.38 10.06 8.15
CA GLY A 30 -8.20 9.19 6.98
C GLY A 30 -8.13 7.71 7.36
N VAL A 31 -9.10 7.23 8.14
CA VAL A 31 -9.21 5.81 8.52
C VAL A 31 -9.69 5.04 7.29
N THR A 32 -8.77 4.50 6.49
CA THR A 32 -9.03 3.59 5.38
C THR A 32 -8.47 2.22 5.73
N VAL A 33 -8.87 1.16 5.01
CA VAL A 33 -8.31 -0.18 5.20
C VAL A 33 -6.78 -0.15 5.04
N PHE A 34 -6.32 0.48 3.97
CA PHE A 34 -4.90 0.63 3.67
C PHE A 34 -4.14 1.38 4.78
N SER A 35 -4.65 2.54 5.23
CA SER A 35 -3.96 3.35 6.24
C SER A 35 -3.89 2.67 7.60
N GLN A 36 -4.88 1.84 7.95
CA GLN A 36 -4.86 1.02 9.16
C GLN A 36 -3.82 -0.10 9.08
N GLN A 37 -3.66 -0.77 7.94
CA GLN A 37 -2.59 -1.74 7.75
C GLN A 37 -1.21 -1.07 7.82
N VAL A 38 -1.01 0.07 7.15
CA VAL A 38 0.28 0.76 7.18
C VAL A 38 0.66 1.18 8.60
N ARG A 39 -0.27 1.69 9.40
CA ARG A 39 -0.02 2.00 10.83
C ARG A 39 0.35 0.75 11.64
N ALA A 40 -0.35 -0.36 11.43
CA ALA A 40 -0.02 -1.63 12.08
C ALA A 40 1.40 -2.12 11.72
N LEU A 41 1.76 -2.05 10.44
CA LEU A 41 3.10 -2.43 9.96
C LEU A 41 4.18 -1.47 10.47
N ASN A 42 3.91 -0.16 10.49
CA ASN A 42 4.80 0.85 11.06
C ASN A 42 5.06 0.61 12.56
N LEU A 43 4.04 0.23 13.32
CA LEU A 43 4.19 -0.13 14.74
C LEU A 43 5.16 -1.30 14.91
N ILE A 44 4.98 -2.39 14.16
CA ILE A 44 5.84 -3.56 14.29
C ILE A 44 7.27 -3.30 13.79
N TRP A 45 7.42 -2.59 12.68
CA TRP A 45 8.74 -2.12 12.22
C TRP A 45 9.44 -1.31 13.32
N ALA A 46 8.74 -0.35 13.93
CA ALA A 46 9.30 0.49 14.99
C ALA A 46 9.68 -0.33 16.23
N ALA A 47 8.82 -1.27 16.65
CA ALA A 47 9.05 -2.11 17.83
C ALA A 47 10.25 -3.05 17.67
N VAL A 48 10.44 -3.63 16.47
CA VAL A 48 11.57 -4.53 16.18
C VAL A 48 12.87 -3.74 16.06
N GLU A 49 12.88 -2.65 15.27
CA GLU A 49 14.08 -1.85 15.07
C GLU A 49 14.52 -1.07 16.32
N SER A 50 13.64 -0.89 17.30
CA SER A 50 13.98 -0.24 18.58
C SER A 50 14.27 -1.23 19.72
N ASP A 51 14.46 -2.53 19.43
CA ASP A 51 14.70 -3.57 20.45
C ASP A 51 13.56 -3.75 21.47
N PHE A 52 12.36 -3.22 21.18
CA PHE A 52 11.23 -3.38 22.08
C PHE A 52 10.64 -4.79 22.00
N VAL A 53 10.70 -5.40 20.81
CA VAL A 53 10.33 -6.80 20.57
C VAL A 53 11.51 -7.53 19.96
N SER A 54 12.04 -8.53 20.67
CA SER A 54 13.13 -9.40 20.19
C SER A 54 12.63 -10.39 19.14
N CYS A 55 13.51 -10.84 18.24
CA CYS A 55 13.21 -11.80 17.17
C CYS A 55 14.24 -12.94 17.11
N SER A 56 13.84 -14.12 16.62
CA SER A 56 14.63 -15.36 16.71
C SER A 56 15.67 -15.61 15.59
N PRO A 57 16.32 -14.58 15.02
CA PRO A 57 17.75 -14.73 14.69
C PRO A 57 18.66 -13.70 15.36
N ASP A 58 18.10 -12.81 16.20
CA ASP A 58 18.88 -11.72 16.83
C ASP A 58 19.61 -12.18 18.11
N THR A 59 19.20 -13.30 18.70
CA THR A 59 19.87 -13.95 19.82
C THR A 59 20.96 -14.88 19.30
N ASP A 60 22.19 -14.38 19.19
CA ASP A 60 23.35 -15.27 19.17
C ASP A 60 23.45 -15.91 20.56
N GLU A 61 23.53 -17.24 20.64
CA GLU A 61 23.58 -18.07 21.86
C GLU A 61 22.21 -18.41 22.51
N GLU A 62 22.26 -19.48 23.31
CA GLU A 62 21.20 -20.14 24.11
C GLU A 62 20.54 -19.22 25.16
N ASP A 63 20.36 -17.94 24.87
CA ASP A 63 19.66 -17.01 25.75
C ASP A 63 18.15 -17.25 25.62
N HIS A 64 17.68 -18.22 26.40
CA HIS A 64 16.30 -18.65 26.57
C HIS A 64 15.42 -17.55 27.20
N ASN A 65 15.36 -16.36 26.61
CA ASN A 65 14.36 -15.38 27.01
C ASN A 65 12.98 -15.93 26.68
N GLU A 66 12.13 -16.04 27.71
CA GLU A 66 10.76 -16.49 27.53
C GLU A 66 10.04 -15.60 26.50
N PRO A 67 9.27 -16.19 25.57
CA PRO A 67 8.53 -15.42 24.59
C PRO A 67 7.61 -14.41 25.26
N MET A 68 7.67 -13.15 24.83
CA MET A 68 6.81 -12.09 25.35
C MET A 68 5.34 -12.40 25.07
N LYS A 69 4.47 -12.20 26.05
CA LYS A 69 3.03 -12.34 25.87
C LYS A 69 2.45 -11.07 25.26
N VAL A 70 1.96 -11.17 24.03
CA VAL A 70 1.40 -10.03 23.29
C VAL A 70 -0.10 -10.23 23.10
N ALA A 71 -0.89 -9.32 23.68
CA ALA A 71 -2.32 -9.25 23.44
C ALA A 71 -2.64 -8.24 22.33
N ILE A 72 -3.47 -8.65 21.37
CA ILE A 72 -3.99 -7.80 20.31
C ILE A 72 -5.51 -7.76 20.45
N ILE A 73 -6.06 -6.61 20.82
CA ILE A 73 -7.50 -6.42 21.02
C ILE A 73 -8.10 -5.81 19.74
N GLY A 74 -8.80 -6.67 18.99
CA GLY A 74 -9.45 -6.40 17.71
C GLY A 74 -9.02 -7.40 16.63
N GLY A 75 -9.93 -8.27 16.18
CA GLY A 75 -9.73 -9.20 15.06
C GLY A 75 -10.06 -8.58 13.70
N GLY A 76 -9.95 -7.25 13.60
CA GLY A 76 -10.12 -6.48 12.38
C GLY A 76 -8.82 -6.35 11.57
N ILE A 77 -8.85 -5.49 10.56
CA ILE A 77 -7.75 -5.29 9.59
C ILE A 77 -6.43 -4.95 10.29
N ALA A 78 -6.47 -3.98 11.22
CA ALA A 78 -5.29 -3.53 11.94
C ALA A 78 -4.71 -4.65 12.82
N GLY A 79 -5.54 -5.37 13.58
CA GLY A 79 -5.07 -6.42 14.48
C GLY A 79 -4.50 -7.62 13.75
N LEU A 80 -5.13 -8.06 12.66
CA LEU A 80 -4.59 -9.11 11.80
C LEU A 80 -3.27 -8.67 11.14
N ALA A 81 -3.15 -7.43 10.68
CA ALA A 81 -1.91 -6.91 10.12
C ALA A 81 -0.78 -6.84 11.17
N THR A 82 -1.07 -6.42 12.39
CA THR A 82 -0.12 -6.43 13.52
C THR A 82 0.36 -7.86 13.82
N ALA A 83 -0.57 -8.82 13.97
CA ALA A 83 -0.22 -10.21 14.24
C ALA A 83 0.60 -10.83 13.09
N ALA A 84 0.18 -10.59 11.84
CA ALA A 84 0.87 -11.07 10.65
C ALA A 84 2.29 -10.51 10.54
N ALA A 85 2.47 -9.23 10.87
CA ALA A 85 3.78 -8.60 10.89
C ALA A 85 4.69 -9.21 11.96
N LEU A 86 4.20 -9.41 13.20
CA LEU A 86 4.98 -10.07 14.26
C LEU A 86 5.45 -11.48 13.83
N MET A 87 4.55 -12.27 13.23
CA MET A 87 4.87 -13.61 12.71
C MET A 87 5.88 -13.55 11.56
N LYS A 88 5.72 -12.64 10.60
CA LYS A 88 6.66 -12.44 9.48
C LYS A 88 8.05 -12.02 9.95
N LYS A 89 8.12 -11.26 11.04
CA LYS A 89 9.39 -10.88 11.67
C LYS A 89 9.98 -11.95 12.58
N GLN A 90 9.26 -13.07 12.80
CA GLN A 90 9.63 -14.11 13.76
C GLN A 90 9.93 -13.52 15.16
N ALA A 91 9.04 -12.63 15.60
CA ALA A 91 9.09 -12.08 16.94
C ALA A 91 9.05 -13.22 17.97
N ASN A 92 9.89 -13.13 19.00
CA ASN A 92 9.87 -14.04 20.14
C ASN A 92 8.66 -13.71 21.04
N ALA A 93 7.46 -14.01 20.56
CA ALA A 93 6.21 -13.58 21.17
C ALA A 93 5.12 -14.65 21.07
N LYS A 94 4.40 -14.85 22.19
CA LYS A 94 3.14 -15.60 22.24
C LYS A 94 1.99 -14.63 21.98
N ILE A 95 1.43 -14.72 20.78
CA ILE A 95 0.39 -13.80 20.31
C ILE A 95 -0.99 -14.31 20.70
N THR A 96 -1.79 -13.45 21.34
CA THR A 96 -3.21 -13.69 21.61
C THR A 96 -4.07 -12.59 21.00
N ILE A 97 -5.05 -12.96 20.19
CA ILE A 97 -5.95 -12.04 19.49
C ILE A 97 -7.35 -12.16 20.09
N PHE A 98 -7.96 -11.02 20.42
CA PHE A 98 -9.33 -10.94 20.93
C PHE A 98 -10.23 -10.20 19.93
N GLU A 99 -11.36 -10.81 19.57
CA GLU A 99 -12.40 -10.19 18.75
C GLU A 99 -13.74 -10.26 19.49
N GLN A 100 -14.41 -9.10 19.58
CA GLN A 100 -15.69 -8.99 20.27
C GLN A 100 -16.80 -9.75 19.54
N ARG A 101 -16.70 -9.86 18.22
CA ARG A 101 -17.70 -10.51 17.35
C ARG A 101 -17.34 -11.97 17.09
N ASP A 102 -18.26 -12.68 16.47
CA ASP A 102 -18.17 -14.13 16.21
C ASP A 102 -17.17 -14.50 15.09
N THR A 103 -16.74 -13.50 14.31
CA THR A 103 -15.90 -13.69 13.12
C THR A 103 -14.85 -12.59 13.01
N LEU A 104 -13.76 -12.89 12.30
CA LEU A 104 -12.72 -11.93 11.94
C LEU A 104 -13.26 -10.92 10.91
N LEU A 105 -12.67 -9.71 10.90
CA LEU A 105 -13.05 -8.61 10.01
C LEU A 105 -14.56 -8.31 9.99
N PRO A 106 -15.24 -8.27 11.15
CA PRO A 106 -16.71 -8.38 11.23
C PRO A 106 -17.46 -7.19 10.62
N LEU A 107 -16.81 -6.03 10.52
CA LEU A 107 -17.42 -4.84 9.90
C LEU A 107 -17.55 -5.03 8.39
N GLN A 108 -16.46 -5.39 7.71
CA GLN A 108 -16.43 -5.50 6.25
C GLN A 108 -17.03 -6.83 5.75
N HIS A 109 -17.09 -7.85 6.61
CA HIS A 109 -17.59 -9.17 6.25
C HIS A 109 -19.03 -9.11 5.72
N GLY A 110 -19.25 -9.59 4.49
CA GLY A 110 -20.56 -9.60 3.83
C GLY A 110 -21.06 -8.24 3.34
N SER A 111 -20.20 -7.22 3.30
CA SER A 111 -20.53 -5.89 2.78
C SER A 111 -20.28 -5.80 1.27
N ASP A 112 -21.32 -6.03 0.47
CA ASP A 112 -21.25 -6.00 -1.01
C ASP A 112 -21.53 -4.61 -1.60
N SER A 113 -22.21 -3.76 -0.83
CA SER A 113 -22.61 -2.42 -1.29
C SER A 113 -21.51 -1.35 -1.20
N ARG A 114 -20.36 -1.69 -0.61
CA ARG A 114 -19.23 -0.79 -0.41
C ARG A 114 -18.05 -1.22 -1.27
N TRP A 115 -17.55 -0.30 -2.08
CA TRP A 115 -16.31 -0.48 -2.83
C TRP A 115 -15.14 0.00 -1.99
N LEU A 116 -14.10 -0.83 -1.87
CA LEU A 116 -12.86 -0.47 -1.21
C LEU A 116 -11.77 -0.34 -2.27
N HIS A 117 -11.05 0.78 -2.20
CA HIS A 117 -9.87 1.02 -3.01
C HIS A 117 -8.75 1.50 -2.08
N PRO A 118 -7.53 0.95 -2.20
CA PRO A 118 -6.50 1.17 -1.18
C PRO A 118 -6.03 2.62 -1.12
N ARG A 119 -5.91 3.29 -2.27
CA ARG A 119 -5.26 4.60 -2.38
C ARG A 119 -6.10 5.72 -3.00
N ILE A 120 -7.40 5.48 -3.25
CA ILE A 120 -8.20 6.43 -4.06
C ILE A 120 -8.47 7.75 -3.31
N TYR A 121 -8.50 7.70 -1.98
CA TYR A 121 -8.73 8.89 -1.15
C TYR A 121 -7.61 9.93 -1.29
N ASP A 122 -6.41 9.50 -1.71
CA ASP A 122 -5.26 10.36 -1.97
C ASP A 122 -5.28 10.94 -3.40
N TRP A 123 -6.27 10.59 -4.23
CA TRP A 123 -6.39 11.12 -5.58
C TRP A 123 -6.55 12.65 -5.55
N PRO A 124 -5.86 13.40 -6.42
CA PRO A 124 -5.07 12.99 -7.60
C PRO A 124 -3.57 12.77 -7.33
N GLY A 125 -3.17 12.48 -6.09
CA GLY A 125 -1.79 12.18 -5.71
C GLY A 125 -1.17 11.00 -6.45
N GLU A 126 0.14 10.89 -6.37
CA GLU A 126 0.94 9.83 -7.00
C GLU A 126 0.52 8.43 -6.49
N GLY A 127 0.46 7.44 -7.38
CA GLY A 127 0.06 6.07 -7.04
C GLY A 127 -1.39 5.90 -6.56
N SER A 128 -2.18 6.99 -6.45
CA SER A 128 -3.56 6.95 -5.92
C SER A 128 -4.52 6.09 -6.74
N SER A 129 -4.22 5.90 -8.03
CA SER A 129 -5.01 5.09 -8.98
C SER A 129 -4.64 3.60 -8.97
N ALA A 130 -3.63 3.19 -8.18
CA ALA A 130 -3.26 1.79 -8.05
C ALA A 130 -4.36 1.01 -7.33
N SER A 131 -4.93 0.04 -8.04
CA SER A 131 -5.99 -0.83 -7.54
C SER A 131 -5.49 -1.77 -6.45
N VAL A 132 -4.19 -2.04 -6.37
CA VAL A 132 -3.60 -2.94 -5.38
C VAL A 132 -2.98 -2.16 -4.23
N ALA A 133 -3.11 -2.68 -3.01
CA ALA A 133 -2.53 -2.07 -1.81
C ALA A 133 -0.99 -2.03 -1.88
N MET A 134 -0.39 -3.04 -2.53
CA MET A 134 1.06 -3.24 -2.65
C MET A 134 1.73 -3.33 -1.29
N LEU A 135 1.06 -3.99 -0.33
CA LEU A 135 1.61 -4.24 1.00
C LEU A 135 2.34 -5.59 1.00
N PRO A 136 3.47 -5.72 1.73
CA PRO A 136 4.20 -6.98 1.81
C PRO A 136 3.50 -8.02 2.69
N VAL A 137 2.50 -7.59 3.47
CA VAL A 137 1.76 -8.41 4.44
C VAL A 137 0.26 -8.12 4.28
N LEU A 138 -0.54 -9.17 4.11
CA LEU A 138 -1.99 -9.09 3.90
C LEU A 138 -2.39 -8.17 2.74
N ASN A 139 -1.75 -8.35 1.58
CA ASN A 139 -2.03 -7.56 0.39
C ASN A 139 -3.44 -7.81 -0.16
N TRP A 140 -4.01 -6.84 -0.86
CA TRP A 140 -5.33 -6.96 -1.47
C TRP A 140 -5.50 -5.99 -2.63
N THR A 141 -6.47 -6.29 -3.49
CA THR A 141 -6.86 -5.49 -4.66
C THR A 141 -8.26 -4.91 -4.46
N ALA A 142 -8.47 -3.71 -4.98
CA ALA A 142 -9.72 -2.97 -4.94
C ALA A 142 -10.88 -3.84 -5.40
N ALA A 143 -11.88 -3.99 -4.54
CA ALA A 143 -13.03 -4.84 -4.75
C ALA A 143 -14.19 -4.38 -3.86
N ARG A 144 -15.31 -5.13 -3.86
CA ARG A 144 -16.33 -4.98 -2.82
C ARG A 144 -15.72 -5.30 -1.46
N ALA A 145 -16.21 -4.67 -0.39
CA ALA A 145 -15.66 -4.87 0.95
C ALA A 145 -15.69 -6.34 1.39
N SER A 146 -16.72 -7.09 1.02
CA SER A 146 -16.82 -8.55 1.17
C SER A 146 -15.69 -9.31 0.47
N ASP A 147 -15.40 -8.98 -0.79
CA ASP A 147 -14.33 -9.62 -1.57
C ASP A 147 -12.93 -9.26 -1.03
N VAL A 148 -12.74 -8.03 -0.54
CA VAL A 148 -11.48 -7.62 0.12
C VAL A 148 -11.26 -8.43 1.39
N VAL A 149 -12.31 -8.72 2.17
CA VAL A 149 -12.21 -9.62 3.33
C VAL A 149 -11.74 -11.01 2.92
N VAL A 150 -12.30 -11.58 1.85
CA VAL A 150 -11.85 -12.89 1.32
C VAL A 150 -10.37 -12.85 0.94
N GLN A 151 -9.93 -11.80 0.24
CA GLN A 151 -8.52 -11.63 -0.12
C GLN A 151 -7.60 -11.56 1.10
N ILE A 152 -7.93 -10.70 2.08
CA ILE A 152 -7.14 -10.52 3.30
C ILE A 152 -7.09 -11.81 4.13
N LEU A 153 -8.21 -12.52 4.29
CA LEU A 153 -8.23 -13.82 5.00
C LEU A 153 -7.45 -14.90 4.25
N GLY A 154 -7.43 -14.85 2.91
CA GLY A 154 -6.59 -15.71 2.09
C GLY A 154 -5.11 -15.49 2.35
N GLU A 155 -4.66 -14.23 2.41
CA GLU A 155 -3.29 -13.89 2.78
C GLU A 155 -2.98 -14.23 4.25
N TRP A 156 -3.91 -13.96 5.16
CA TRP A 156 -3.77 -14.30 6.58
C TRP A 156 -3.53 -15.80 6.78
N LYS A 157 -4.33 -16.63 6.12
CA LYS A 157 -4.15 -18.08 6.14
C LYS A 157 -2.76 -18.49 5.68
N LYS A 158 -2.22 -17.89 4.60
CA LYS A 158 -0.85 -18.16 4.14
C LYS A 158 0.18 -17.81 5.21
N VAL A 159 0.03 -16.67 5.89
CA VAL A 159 0.95 -16.29 6.99
C VAL A 159 0.91 -17.31 8.13
N ILE A 160 -0.28 -17.79 8.51
CA ILE A 160 -0.42 -18.84 9.53
C ILE A 160 0.24 -20.15 9.08
N ASP A 161 -0.05 -20.60 7.85
CA ASP A 161 0.49 -21.83 7.28
C ASP A 161 2.04 -21.78 7.21
N GLU A 162 2.61 -20.62 6.86
CA GLU A 162 4.06 -20.39 6.81
C GLU A 162 4.72 -20.27 8.19
N HIS A 163 4.01 -19.78 9.21
CA HIS A 163 4.56 -19.63 10.56
C HIS A 163 4.74 -20.97 11.29
N GLY A 164 3.91 -21.96 10.97
CA GLY A 164 4.09 -23.34 11.42
C GLY A 164 3.45 -23.66 12.78
N ALA A 165 4.21 -24.31 13.66
CA ALA A 165 3.67 -25.16 14.74
C ALA A 165 3.09 -24.42 15.96
N ASP A 166 3.35 -23.13 16.15
CA ASP A 166 2.82 -22.32 17.26
C ASP A 166 1.95 -21.16 16.74
N PRO A 167 0.73 -21.44 16.24
CA PRO A 167 -0.15 -20.39 15.75
C PRO A 167 -0.66 -19.50 16.89
N PRO A 168 -1.02 -18.23 16.62
CA PRO A 168 -1.55 -17.33 17.63
C PRO A 168 -2.83 -17.89 18.26
N ARG A 169 -3.06 -17.64 19.55
CA ARG A 169 -4.34 -17.92 20.20
C ARG A 169 -5.38 -16.91 19.70
N LEU A 170 -6.55 -17.38 19.26
CA LEU A 170 -7.63 -16.52 18.81
C LEU A 170 -8.87 -16.74 19.66
N PHE A 171 -9.42 -15.65 20.19
CA PHE A 171 -10.65 -15.63 20.95
C PHE A 171 -11.68 -14.73 20.26
N CYS A 172 -12.84 -15.30 19.89
CA CYS A 172 -13.98 -14.56 19.35
C CYS A 172 -15.13 -14.54 20.36
N ASN A 173 -16.15 -13.73 20.07
CA ASN A 173 -17.23 -13.42 21.02
C ASN A 173 -16.69 -12.92 22.37
N ALA A 174 -15.56 -12.22 22.36
CA ALA A 174 -14.94 -11.69 23.56
C ALA A 174 -15.87 -10.65 24.22
N ARG A 175 -16.17 -10.87 25.49
CA ARG A 175 -17.02 -10.04 26.34
C ARG A 175 -16.33 -9.86 27.68
N HIS A 176 -16.78 -8.86 28.44
CA HIS A 176 -16.18 -8.55 29.74
C HIS A 176 -14.64 -8.43 29.63
N LEU A 177 -14.17 -7.87 28.52
CA LEU A 177 -12.75 -7.69 28.27
C LEU A 177 -12.32 -6.41 29.00
N GLN A 178 -11.59 -6.58 30.09
CA GLN A 178 -11.09 -5.50 30.94
C GLN A 178 -9.57 -5.54 30.95
N VAL A 179 -8.94 -4.38 30.80
CA VAL A 179 -7.50 -4.20 30.82
C VAL A 179 -7.13 -3.31 32.00
N ASP A 180 -6.38 -3.86 32.94
CA ASP A 180 -6.01 -3.22 34.18
C ASP A 180 -4.49 -3.28 34.40
N GLU A 181 -3.98 -2.33 35.18
CA GLU A 181 -2.65 -2.48 35.76
C GLU A 181 -2.61 -3.63 36.76
N PRO A 182 -1.50 -4.37 36.84
CA PRO A 182 -1.40 -5.52 37.73
C PRO A 182 -1.53 -5.10 39.20
N LYS A 183 -2.43 -5.78 39.94
CA LYS A 183 -2.81 -5.45 41.33
C LYS A 183 -1.65 -5.47 42.34
N GLY A 184 -0.48 -6.00 41.97
CA GLY A 184 0.72 -6.11 42.81
C GLY A 184 1.93 -5.26 42.37
N GLY A 185 1.78 -4.37 41.37
CA GLY A 185 2.89 -3.51 40.90
C GLY A 185 3.93 -4.23 40.02
N GLY A 186 3.50 -5.26 39.27
CA GLY A 186 4.33 -5.97 38.29
C GLY A 186 4.49 -5.23 36.95
N ASN A 187 5.33 -5.77 36.07
CA ASN A 187 5.39 -5.36 34.67
C ASN A 187 4.17 -5.93 33.90
N GLY A 188 3.85 -5.34 32.74
CA GLY A 188 2.75 -5.79 31.90
C GLY A 188 1.39 -5.19 32.28
N LEU A 189 0.32 -5.80 31.75
CA LEU A 189 -1.09 -5.47 32.01
C LEU A 189 -1.90 -6.74 32.16
N ASP A 190 -2.83 -6.76 33.11
CA ASP A 190 -3.76 -7.86 33.31
C ASP A 190 -4.94 -7.67 32.37
N ILE A 191 -5.29 -8.72 31.62
CA ILE A 191 -6.53 -8.78 30.84
C ILE A 191 -7.43 -9.83 31.45
N GLU A 192 -8.65 -9.44 31.83
CA GLU A 192 -9.74 -10.34 32.19
C GLU A 192 -10.73 -10.40 31.01
N TRP A 193 -11.21 -11.58 30.64
CA TRP A 193 -12.16 -11.73 29.53
C TRP A 193 -13.05 -12.97 29.68
N VAL A 194 -14.17 -12.97 28.96
CA VAL A 194 -14.99 -14.16 28.67
C VAL A 194 -15.08 -14.32 27.16
N ALA A 195 -14.56 -15.42 26.60
CA ALA A 195 -14.56 -15.61 25.15
C ALA A 195 -14.56 -17.08 24.74
N GLU A 196 -14.75 -17.31 23.44
CA GLU A 196 -14.66 -18.62 22.80
C GLU A 196 -13.35 -18.73 22.02
N GLU A 197 -12.56 -19.75 22.31
CA GLU A 197 -11.36 -20.05 21.53
C GLU A 197 -11.75 -20.50 20.11
N ARG A 198 -11.07 -19.98 19.10
CA ARG A 198 -11.33 -20.22 17.68
C ARG A 198 -10.07 -20.67 16.95
N ARG A 199 -10.28 -21.31 15.80
CA ARG A 199 -9.20 -21.68 14.88
C ARG A 199 -8.58 -20.41 14.31
N PRO A 200 -7.26 -20.21 14.47
CA PRO A 200 -6.62 -18.97 14.02
C PRO A 200 -6.67 -18.75 12.50
N HIS A 201 -6.69 -19.83 11.71
CA HIS A 201 -6.64 -19.77 10.24
C HIS A 201 -7.84 -19.04 9.62
N ASP A 202 -9.03 -19.17 10.22
CA ASP A 202 -10.29 -18.70 9.63
C ASP A 202 -11.30 -18.14 10.65
N GLY A 203 -11.00 -18.16 11.95
CA GLY A 203 -11.89 -17.69 13.02
C GLY A 203 -13.07 -18.62 13.32
N THR A 204 -13.13 -19.80 12.71
CA THR A 204 -14.21 -20.76 12.94
C THR A 204 -13.97 -21.61 14.20
N GLN A 205 -14.97 -22.34 14.64
CA GLN A 205 -14.86 -23.21 15.81
C GLN A 205 -13.92 -24.39 15.55
N THR A 206 -13.16 -24.76 16.58
CA THR A 206 -12.41 -26.03 16.61
C THR A 206 -13.39 -27.19 16.74
N THR A 207 -13.11 -28.38 16.20
CA THR A 207 -14.04 -29.52 16.25
C THR A 207 -14.37 -29.90 17.71
N GLY A 208 -15.58 -29.54 18.16
CA GLY A 208 -16.07 -29.68 19.54
C GLY A 208 -16.94 -28.48 19.94
N LEU A 209 -17.73 -28.58 21.02
CA LEU A 209 -18.42 -27.41 21.57
C LEU A 209 -17.37 -26.49 22.25
N THR A 210 -16.96 -25.42 21.57
CA THR A 210 -16.20 -24.34 22.20
C THR A 210 -17.16 -23.53 23.06
N THR A 211 -17.22 -23.82 24.37
CA THR A 211 -17.99 -23.02 25.32
C THR A 211 -17.21 -21.77 25.69
N ALA A 212 -17.88 -20.62 25.78
CA ALA A 212 -17.27 -19.42 26.31
C ALA A 212 -16.72 -19.65 27.72
N LYS A 213 -15.47 -19.25 27.97
CA LYS A 213 -14.80 -19.39 29.27
C LYS A 213 -14.26 -18.05 29.73
N GLY A 214 -14.42 -17.79 31.03
CA GLY A 214 -13.75 -16.69 31.71
C GLY A 214 -12.29 -17.01 31.98
N ALA A 215 -11.40 -16.06 31.76
CA ALA A 215 -9.98 -16.19 32.05
C ALA A 215 -9.37 -14.82 32.38
N THR A 216 -8.23 -14.86 33.06
CA THR A 216 -7.39 -13.70 33.34
C THR A 216 -5.95 -14.08 33.03
N GLU A 217 -5.22 -13.21 32.34
CA GLU A 217 -3.82 -13.41 32.01
C GLU A 217 -3.08 -12.08 31.98
N ASN A 218 -1.83 -12.07 32.44
CA ASN A 218 -0.93 -10.93 32.36
C ASN A 218 -0.17 -10.95 31.02
N PHE A 219 -0.11 -9.80 30.36
CA PHE A 219 0.56 -9.60 29.07
C PHE A 219 1.65 -8.54 29.16
N ASP A 220 2.81 -8.83 28.55
CA ASP A 220 3.94 -7.90 28.48
C ASP A 220 3.65 -6.71 27.56
N ILE A 221 2.82 -6.92 26.54
CA ILE A 221 2.43 -5.91 25.55
C ILE A 221 0.94 -6.05 25.26
N VAL A 222 0.20 -4.93 25.28
CA VAL A 222 -1.21 -4.87 24.86
C VAL A 222 -1.37 -3.87 23.73
N ILE A 223 -1.91 -4.32 22.60
CA ILE A 223 -2.13 -3.52 21.40
C ILE A 223 -3.63 -3.40 21.14
N LEU A 224 -4.17 -2.18 21.24
CA LEU A 224 -5.55 -1.87 20.92
C LEU A 224 -5.66 -1.58 19.42
N ALA A 225 -6.21 -2.55 18.69
CA ALA A 225 -6.46 -2.51 17.26
C ALA A 225 -7.97 -2.43 16.95
N VAL A 226 -8.69 -1.61 17.73
CA VAL A 226 -10.17 -1.45 17.66
C VAL A 226 -10.66 -0.83 16.33
N GLY A 227 -9.75 -0.28 15.53
CA GLY A 227 -9.98 0.11 14.14
C GLY A 227 -11.07 1.18 13.98
N PHE A 228 -12.06 0.90 13.13
CA PHE A 228 -13.07 1.89 12.73
C PHE A 228 -14.04 2.25 13.86
N GLY A 229 -14.37 1.27 14.72
CA GLY A 229 -15.44 1.36 15.72
C GLY A 229 -16.85 1.24 15.12
N LEU A 230 -17.86 1.15 16.00
CA LEU A 230 -19.28 1.11 15.62
C LEU A 230 -19.89 2.51 15.61
N GLU A 231 -20.78 2.78 14.66
CA GLU A 231 -21.38 4.10 14.47
C GLU A 231 -22.35 4.51 15.58
N LYS A 232 -22.40 5.81 15.89
CA LYS A 232 -23.26 6.33 16.97
C LYS A 232 -24.77 6.24 16.68
N ASP A 233 -25.18 6.60 15.46
CA ASP A 233 -26.59 6.95 15.20
C ASP A 233 -27.28 6.09 14.12
N GLY A 234 -26.78 4.87 13.87
CA GLY A 234 -27.18 4.09 12.70
C GLY A 234 -28.24 3.00 12.96
N ALA A 235 -29.48 3.23 12.53
CA ALA A 235 -30.38 2.11 12.15
C ALA A 235 -29.82 1.34 10.94
N LEU A 236 -28.97 2.01 10.13
CA LEU A 236 -28.26 1.49 8.96
C LEU A 236 -26.76 1.75 9.11
N SER A 237 -26.01 0.76 9.60
CA SER A 237 -24.54 0.85 9.70
C SER A 237 -23.90 1.07 8.31
N TYR A 238 -22.77 1.77 8.25
CA TYR A 238 -22.08 2.07 6.98
C TYR A 238 -21.66 0.80 6.26
N TRP A 239 -21.35 -0.26 6.99
CA TRP A 239 -20.88 -1.50 6.41
C TRP A 239 -22.01 -2.48 6.04
N ARG A 240 -23.28 -2.18 6.36
CA ARG A 240 -24.38 -3.08 6.02
C ARG A 240 -24.85 -2.85 4.58
N ASN A 241 -25.27 -3.93 3.93
CA ASN A 241 -25.89 -3.85 2.61
C ASN A 241 -27.17 -3.02 2.69
N ASP A 242 -27.31 -2.11 1.74
CA ASP A 242 -28.41 -1.16 1.64
C ASP A 242 -28.85 -1.00 0.17
N THR A 243 -29.97 -0.32 -0.01
CA THR A 243 -30.57 -0.08 -1.34
C THR A 243 -30.41 1.36 -1.82
N ILE A 244 -29.73 2.24 -1.08
CA ILE A 244 -29.74 3.69 -1.38
C ILE A 244 -29.03 4.02 -2.71
N GLY A 245 -28.06 3.20 -3.10
CA GLY A 245 -27.36 3.29 -4.38
C GLY A 245 -28.11 2.64 -5.56
N GLN A 246 -29.31 2.08 -5.33
CA GLN A 246 -30.11 1.38 -6.35
C GLN A 246 -31.38 2.17 -6.70
N PRO A 247 -31.93 2.00 -7.91
CA PRO A 247 -33.24 2.54 -8.26
C PRO A 247 -34.35 2.04 -7.33
N SER A 248 -35.28 2.92 -6.97
CA SER A 248 -36.48 2.54 -6.21
C SER A 248 -37.41 1.70 -7.10
N LEU A 249 -37.92 0.59 -6.55
CA LEU A 249 -38.84 -0.31 -7.26
C LEU A 249 -40.32 0.05 -7.01
N ASP A 250 -40.58 0.81 -5.96
CA ASP A 250 -41.91 1.14 -5.44
C ASP A 250 -42.33 2.59 -5.74
N GLN A 251 -41.38 3.50 -5.91
CA GLN A 251 -41.64 4.91 -6.18
C GLN A 251 -40.76 5.42 -7.32
N PRO A 252 -41.29 6.28 -8.20
CA PRO A 252 -40.51 6.86 -9.30
C PRO A 252 -39.45 7.85 -8.81
N ARG A 253 -39.64 8.47 -7.62
CA ARG A 253 -38.72 9.44 -7.06
C ARG A 253 -38.71 9.41 -5.54
N ARG A 254 -37.51 9.43 -4.93
CA ARG A 254 -37.32 9.49 -3.46
C ARG A 254 -36.45 10.66 -3.04
N THR A 255 -36.77 11.26 -1.89
CA THR A 255 -35.93 12.31 -1.28
C THR A 255 -35.16 11.74 -0.10
N TYR A 256 -33.84 11.90 -0.10
CA TYR A 256 -32.96 11.45 0.96
C TYR A 256 -32.45 12.63 1.80
N LEU A 257 -32.26 12.39 3.10
CA LEU A 257 -31.51 13.27 3.99
C LEU A 257 -30.19 12.61 4.35
N VAL A 258 -29.08 13.26 4.05
CA VAL A 258 -27.74 12.83 4.48
C VAL A 258 -27.25 13.79 5.57
N SER A 259 -27.01 13.27 6.76
CA SER A 259 -26.50 14.02 7.91
C SER A 259 -25.12 13.49 8.33
N GLY A 260 -24.09 14.32 8.17
CA GLY A 260 -22.71 13.98 8.50
C GLY A 260 -21.70 14.75 7.63
N GLN A 261 -20.46 14.84 8.09
CA GLN A 261 -19.40 15.66 7.47
C GLN A 261 -18.05 14.94 7.34
N GLY A 262 -18.07 13.60 7.34
CA GLY A 262 -16.91 12.79 7.02
C GLY A 262 -17.06 12.13 5.65
N ASP A 263 -16.01 11.46 5.19
CA ASP A 263 -15.99 10.75 3.91
C ASP A 263 -17.19 9.78 3.74
N GLY A 264 -17.57 9.03 4.78
CA GLY A 264 -18.71 8.12 4.71
C GLY A 264 -20.04 8.81 4.35
N ALA A 265 -20.26 10.04 4.84
CA ALA A 265 -21.44 10.83 4.48
C ALA A 265 -21.37 11.32 3.03
N MET A 266 -20.20 11.76 2.59
CA MET A 266 -20.00 12.24 1.21
C MET A 266 -20.16 11.10 0.21
N ILE A 267 -19.65 9.91 0.53
CA ILE A 267 -19.83 8.71 -0.31
C ILE A 267 -21.30 8.34 -0.43
N ASP A 268 -22.07 8.35 0.66
CA ASP A 268 -23.50 8.05 0.58
C ASP A 268 -24.26 9.11 -0.23
N LEU A 269 -23.92 10.39 -0.09
CA LEU A 269 -24.47 11.45 -0.95
C LEU A 269 -24.18 11.20 -2.43
N LEU A 270 -22.93 10.84 -2.77
CA LEU A 270 -22.51 10.54 -4.13
C LEU A 270 -23.22 9.30 -4.68
N ARG A 271 -23.36 8.22 -3.89
CA ARG A 271 -24.12 7.00 -4.23
C ARG A 271 -25.60 7.27 -4.50
N ILE A 272 -26.20 8.18 -3.71
CA ILE A 272 -27.61 8.55 -3.86
C ILE A 272 -27.83 9.34 -5.16
N ARG A 273 -26.87 10.20 -5.56
CA ARG A 273 -27.07 11.18 -6.65
C ARG A 273 -26.41 10.83 -7.97
N ILE A 274 -25.40 9.97 -7.99
CA ILE A 274 -24.67 9.59 -9.20
C ILE A 274 -25.07 8.16 -9.60
N SER A 275 -25.50 8.01 -10.85
CA SER A 275 -25.86 6.71 -11.43
C SER A 275 -24.63 5.80 -11.53
N GLN A 276 -24.79 4.53 -11.16
CA GLN A 276 -23.73 3.52 -11.21
C GLN A 276 -22.44 3.98 -10.51
N TYR A 277 -22.58 4.65 -9.37
CA TYR A 277 -21.44 5.25 -8.68
C TYR A 277 -20.42 4.20 -8.24
N ARG A 278 -19.18 4.38 -8.70
CA ARG A 278 -17.97 3.75 -8.21
C ARG A 278 -16.90 4.83 -8.11
N GLN A 279 -16.28 4.97 -6.94
CA GLN A 279 -15.44 6.12 -6.60
C GLN A 279 -14.17 6.23 -7.47
N ASP A 280 -13.56 5.10 -7.80
CA ASP A 280 -12.42 5.00 -8.71
C ASP A 280 -12.83 5.29 -10.17
N ARG A 281 -13.96 4.72 -10.60
CA ARG A 281 -14.50 4.84 -11.95
C ARG A 281 -14.93 6.26 -12.31
N ILE A 282 -15.67 6.92 -11.42
CA ILE A 282 -16.20 8.26 -11.69
C ILE A 282 -15.08 9.28 -11.90
N LEU A 283 -13.95 9.14 -11.19
CA LEU A 283 -12.81 10.02 -11.40
C LEU A 283 -12.22 9.86 -12.79
N ASP A 284 -11.97 8.62 -13.21
CA ASP A 284 -11.42 8.35 -14.54
C ASP A 284 -12.38 8.84 -15.64
N GLU A 285 -13.68 8.53 -15.54
CA GLU A 285 -14.71 8.99 -16.48
C GLU A 285 -14.77 10.52 -16.61
N LEU A 286 -14.69 11.22 -15.48
CA LEU A 286 -14.77 12.68 -15.45
C LEU A 286 -13.48 13.36 -15.92
N PHE A 287 -12.29 12.82 -15.62
CA PHE A 287 -11.02 13.52 -15.82
C PHE A 287 -10.14 12.99 -16.96
N ARG A 288 -10.45 11.83 -17.54
CA ARG A 288 -9.71 11.30 -18.71
C ARG A 288 -9.69 12.30 -19.86
N GLY A 289 -8.50 12.61 -20.39
CA GLY A 289 -8.32 13.57 -21.48
C GLY A 289 -8.45 15.05 -21.08
N ARG A 290 -8.51 15.37 -19.78
CA ARG A 290 -8.50 16.75 -19.25
C ARG A 290 -7.20 17.04 -18.51
N ASP A 291 -6.07 16.92 -19.21
CA ASP A 291 -4.74 16.90 -18.61
C ASP A 291 -4.37 18.22 -17.94
N LYS A 292 -4.82 19.36 -18.48
CA LYS A 292 -4.51 20.69 -17.92
C LYS A 292 -5.21 20.87 -16.57
N LEU A 293 -6.49 20.54 -16.51
CA LEU A 293 -7.28 20.58 -15.28
C LEU A 293 -6.73 19.59 -14.26
N LEU A 294 -6.40 18.37 -14.69
CA LEU A 294 -5.84 17.35 -13.80
C LEU A 294 -4.50 17.79 -13.20
N LEU A 295 -3.60 18.36 -13.99
CA LEU A 295 -2.33 18.92 -13.51
C LEU A 295 -2.58 20.00 -12.45
N ARG A 296 -3.52 20.92 -12.72
CA ARG A 296 -3.88 21.97 -11.77
C ARG A 296 -4.52 21.41 -10.49
N LEU A 297 -5.33 20.36 -10.58
CA LEU A 297 -5.91 19.69 -9.42
C LEU A 297 -4.84 19.00 -8.56
N LYS A 298 -3.77 18.46 -9.15
CA LYS A 298 -2.61 17.94 -8.40
C LYS A 298 -1.94 19.03 -7.56
N GLU A 299 -1.74 20.23 -8.13
CA GLU A 299 -1.19 21.36 -7.38
C GLU A 299 -2.11 21.78 -6.21
N LEU A 300 -3.42 21.82 -6.45
CA LEU A 300 -4.40 22.12 -5.39
C LEU A 300 -4.45 21.03 -4.32
N HIS A 301 -4.26 19.77 -4.70
CA HIS A 301 -4.17 18.66 -3.76
C HIS A 301 -2.94 18.78 -2.85
N THR A 302 -1.76 19.07 -3.41
CA THR A 302 -0.55 19.34 -2.61
C THR A 302 -0.80 20.49 -1.63
N LYS A 303 -1.42 21.57 -2.10
CA LYS A 303 -1.68 22.75 -1.26
C LYS A 303 -2.72 22.51 -0.17
N HIS A 304 -3.89 21.96 -0.52
CA HIS A 304 -5.05 21.92 0.37
C HIS A 304 -5.31 20.55 0.98
N GLY A 305 -4.89 19.46 0.33
CA GLY A 305 -4.98 18.09 0.85
C GLY A 305 -3.80 17.73 1.74
N VAL A 306 -2.57 17.90 1.21
CA VAL A 306 -1.33 17.52 1.90
C VAL A 306 -0.91 18.58 2.92
N ASN A 307 -0.68 19.83 2.48
CA ASN A 307 -0.23 20.91 3.39
C ASN A 307 -1.37 21.44 4.28
N ARG A 308 -2.63 21.07 3.97
CA ARG A 308 -3.84 21.49 4.70
C ARG A 308 -4.00 23.01 4.76
N ASP A 309 -3.64 23.72 3.70
CA ASP A 309 -3.94 25.15 3.58
C ASP A 309 -5.46 25.36 3.46
N SER A 310 -5.99 26.40 4.10
CA SER A 310 -7.39 26.80 3.94
C SER A 310 -7.67 27.40 2.55
N GLY A 311 -8.96 27.59 2.23
CA GLY A 311 -9.38 28.29 1.00
C GLY A 311 -9.61 27.41 -0.24
N LEU A 312 -9.68 26.09 -0.09
CA LEU A 312 -9.93 25.16 -1.21
C LEU A 312 -11.18 25.52 -2.02
N PHE A 313 -12.29 25.88 -1.37
CA PHE A 313 -13.52 26.27 -2.06
C PHE A 313 -13.29 27.42 -3.06
N GLN A 314 -12.59 28.47 -2.63
CA GLN A 314 -12.27 29.61 -3.49
C GLN A 314 -11.31 29.23 -4.61
N SER A 315 -10.34 28.36 -4.33
CA SER A 315 -9.45 27.82 -5.36
C SER A 315 -10.22 27.09 -6.45
N LEU A 316 -11.24 26.31 -6.10
CA LEU A 316 -12.11 25.61 -7.05
C LEU A 316 -13.02 26.58 -7.83
N GLU A 317 -13.60 27.61 -7.19
CA GLU A 317 -14.36 28.67 -7.85
C GLU A 317 -13.52 29.42 -8.90
N ASN A 318 -12.23 29.58 -8.64
CA ASN A 318 -11.32 30.24 -9.56
C ASN A 318 -10.98 29.37 -10.78
N LEU A 319 -11.06 28.03 -10.69
CA LEU A 319 -10.85 27.15 -11.84
C LEU A 319 -11.94 27.32 -12.89
N GLU A 320 -13.19 27.39 -12.45
CA GLU A 320 -14.37 27.58 -13.30
C GLU A 320 -14.26 28.88 -14.13
N LYS A 321 -13.67 29.93 -13.56
CA LYS A 321 -13.55 31.25 -14.20
C LYS A 321 -12.25 31.44 -14.99
N ASN A 322 -11.32 30.48 -14.93
CA ASN A 322 -10.02 30.62 -15.56
C ASN A 322 -10.07 30.15 -17.02
N PRO A 323 -9.78 31.01 -18.02
CA PRO A 323 -9.86 30.65 -19.44
C PRO A 323 -9.03 29.43 -19.85
N VAL A 324 -7.96 29.10 -19.10
CA VAL A 324 -7.11 27.93 -19.38
C VAL A 324 -7.83 26.61 -19.08
N TYR A 325 -8.66 26.58 -18.02
CA TYR A 325 -9.28 25.36 -17.50
C TYR A 325 -10.80 25.32 -17.70
N MET A 326 -11.43 26.46 -18.02
CA MET A 326 -12.88 26.64 -18.08
C MET A 326 -13.56 25.58 -18.94
N LYS A 327 -13.05 25.34 -20.17
CA LYS A 327 -13.64 24.34 -21.07
C LYS A 327 -13.57 22.92 -20.49
N GLU A 328 -12.41 22.49 -20.01
CA GLU A 328 -12.24 21.16 -19.41
C GLU A 328 -13.12 20.99 -18.15
N PHE A 329 -13.30 22.06 -17.37
CA PHE A 329 -14.18 22.09 -16.21
C PHE A 329 -15.67 22.00 -16.60
N GLU A 330 -16.10 22.71 -17.64
CA GLU A 330 -17.45 22.62 -18.19
C GLU A 330 -17.73 21.20 -18.71
N ASP A 331 -16.78 20.59 -19.43
CA ASP A 331 -16.89 19.22 -19.94
C ASP A 331 -17.04 18.20 -18.80
N VAL A 332 -16.32 18.38 -17.69
CA VAL A 332 -16.46 17.58 -16.46
C VAL A 332 -17.87 17.73 -15.86
N CYS A 333 -18.36 18.96 -15.73
CA CYS A 333 -19.70 19.22 -15.18
C CYS A 333 -20.81 18.67 -16.09
N LEU A 334 -20.66 18.75 -17.41
CA LEU A 334 -21.59 18.16 -18.38
C LEU A 334 -21.62 16.64 -18.26
N ALA A 335 -20.46 15.99 -18.18
CA ALA A 335 -20.35 14.55 -17.98
C ALA A 335 -21.01 14.11 -16.66
N LEU A 336 -20.73 14.80 -15.56
CA LEU A 336 -21.35 14.51 -14.26
C LEU A 336 -22.87 14.75 -14.27
N SER A 337 -23.33 15.82 -14.92
CA SER A 337 -24.76 16.14 -15.08
C SER A 337 -25.51 15.05 -15.82
N GLY A 338 -24.89 14.46 -16.86
CA GLY A 338 -25.42 13.30 -17.58
C GLY A 338 -25.53 12.04 -16.70
N ARG A 339 -24.71 11.94 -15.65
CA ARG A 339 -24.72 10.83 -14.69
C ARG A 339 -25.63 11.04 -13.49
N LEU A 340 -26.26 12.20 -13.32
CA LEU A 340 -27.17 12.43 -12.21
C LEU A 340 -28.38 11.51 -12.27
N ARG A 341 -28.67 10.85 -11.15
CA ARG A 341 -29.91 10.10 -10.95
C ARG A 341 -31.11 11.06 -11.07
N ARG A 342 -32.16 10.62 -11.75
CA ARG A 342 -33.41 11.40 -11.90
C ARG A 342 -34.53 10.91 -10.98
N ASP A 343 -34.31 9.75 -10.38
CA ASP A 343 -35.20 9.06 -9.44
C ASP A 343 -34.90 9.42 -7.97
N THR A 344 -33.93 10.30 -7.70
CA THR A 344 -33.62 10.72 -6.33
C THR A 344 -33.39 12.22 -6.21
N ASP A 345 -33.74 12.76 -5.04
CA ASP A 345 -33.29 14.05 -4.53
C ASP A 345 -32.49 13.84 -3.24
N ALA A 346 -31.59 14.77 -2.93
CA ALA A 346 -30.83 14.73 -1.69
C ALA A 346 -30.76 16.12 -1.03
N VAL A 347 -30.95 16.12 0.29
CA VAL A 347 -30.63 17.24 1.17
C VAL A 347 -29.40 16.84 1.99
N LEU A 348 -28.34 17.65 1.91
CA LEU A 348 -27.15 17.49 2.76
C LEU A 348 -27.31 18.39 3.99
N HIS A 349 -27.51 17.77 5.16
CA HIS A 349 -27.55 18.47 6.43
C HIS A 349 -26.14 18.85 6.90
N LEU A 350 -25.90 20.15 6.99
CA LEU A 350 -24.63 20.74 7.40
C LEU A 350 -24.61 20.95 8.92
N LEU A 351 -23.59 20.37 9.58
CA LEU A 351 -23.20 20.70 10.95
C LEU A 351 -22.35 21.99 11.03
N VAL A 352 -22.06 22.60 9.88
CA VAL A 352 -21.38 23.91 9.75
C VAL A 352 -22.37 24.94 9.20
N ARG A 353 -22.03 26.23 9.30
CA ARG A 353 -22.94 27.32 8.92
C ARG A 353 -23.19 27.38 7.42
N LYS A 354 -22.14 27.20 6.61
CA LYS A 354 -22.19 27.37 5.15
C LYS A 354 -21.55 26.18 4.43
N PHE A 355 -21.96 25.91 3.21
CA PHE A 355 -21.39 24.83 2.39
C PHE A 355 -19.87 24.98 2.17
N SER A 356 -19.39 26.20 1.95
CA SER A 356 -17.95 26.51 1.81
C SER A 356 -17.11 26.05 3.00
N ASP A 357 -17.69 26.02 4.20
CA ASP A 357 -16.98 25.66 5.43
C ASP A 357 -16.64 24.17 5.48
N LEU A 358 -17.29 23.33 4.65
CA LEU A 358 -16.93 21.91 4.50
C LEU A 358 -15.54 21.70 3.90
N PHE A 359 -15.02 22.72 3.21
CA PHE A 359 -13.73 22.67 2.51
C PHE A 359 -12.57 23.17 3.37
N ASP A 360 -12.86 23.64 4.58
CA ASP A 360 -11.84 24.04 5.54
C ASP A 360 -11.29 22.80 6.27
N PRO A 361 -9.97 22.54 6.22
CA PRO A 361 -9.35 21.41 6.90
C PRO A 361 -9.51 21.44 8.42
N MET A 362 -9.79 22.59 9.03
CA MET A 362 -10.04 22.70 10.47
C MET A 362 -11.44 22.22 10.88
N ASN A 363 -12.39 22.24 9.94
CA ASN A 363 -13.80 21.99 10.25
C ASN A 363 -14.25 20.56 9.92
N THR A 364 -13.61 19.90 8.94
CA THR A 364 -14.07 18.58 8.47
C THR A 364 -12.93 17.60 8.17
N LYS A 365 -13.24 16.31 8.31
CA LYS A 365 -12.36 15.18 8.00
C LYS A 365 -12.78 14.52 6.69
N ILE A 366 -12.83 15.30 5.60
CA ILE A 366 -13.20 14.82 4.26
C ILE A 366 -11.95 14.83 3.40
N SER A 367 -11.69 13.74 2.68
CA SER A 367 -10.64 13.65 1.68
C SER A 367 -10.78 14.72 0.58
N PHE A 368 -9.65 15.12 -0.01
CA PHE A 368 -9.64 16.09 -1.11
C PHE A 368 -10.53 15.64 -2.26
N GLN A 369 -10.44 14.37 -2.65
CA GLN A 369 -11.24 13.78 -3.70
C GLN A 369 -12.74 13.94 -3.44
N ASN A 370 -13.23 13.58 -2.24
CA ASN A 370 -14.65 13.68 -1.93
C ASN A 370 -15.11 15.13 -1.84
N ARG A 371 -14.27 16.05 -1.35
CA ARG A 371 -14.56 17.49 -1.41
C ARG A 371 -14.74 17.95 -2.86
N LEU A 372 -13.84 17.56 -3.77
CA LEU A 372 -13.94 17.90 -5.18
C LEU A 372 -15.22 17.33 -5.81
N LEU A 373 -15.50 16.04 -5.63
CA LEU A 373 -16.70 15.41 -6.19
C LEU A 373 -17.99 16.04 -5.64
N VAL A 374 -18.04 16.38 -4.36
CA VAL A 374 -19.19 17.07 -3.74
C VAL A 374 -19.32 18.51 -4.25
N TYR A 375 -18.21 19.21 -4.49
CA TYR A 375 -18.22 20.52 -5.15
C TYR A 375 -18.78 20.44 -6.57
N LEU A 376 -18.31 19.50 -7.38
CA LEU A 376 -18.81 19.28 -8.74
C LEU A 376 -20.29 18.89 -8.72
N LEU A 377 -20.70 18.04 -7.79
CA LEU A 377 -22.09 17.65 -7.62
C LEU A 377 -22.97 18.86 -7.24
N TYR A 378 -22.47 19.75 -6.39
CA TYR A 378 -23.14 21.01 -6.05
C TYR A 378 -23.30 21.90 -7.29
N LYS A 379 -22.25 22.04 -8.10
CA LYS A 379 -22.29 22.82 -9.35
C LYS A 379 -23.27 22.27 -10.38
N CYS A 380 -23.45 20.95 -10.40
CA CYS A 380 -24.44 20.29 -11.27
C CYS A 380 -25.87 20.32 -10.69
N GLY A 381 -26.11 20.99 -9.55
CA GLY A 381 -27.43 21.02 -8.89
C GLY A 381 -27.84 19.66 -8.33
N GLY A 382 -26.87 18.80 -7.99
CA GLY A 382 -27.12 17.43 -7.56
C GLY A 382 -27.75 17.31 -6.18
N PHE A 383 -27.66 18.31 -5.30
CA PHE A 383 -28.27 18.27 -3.97
C PHE A 383 -28.50 19.68 -3.40
N VAL A 384 -29.26 19.76 -2.31
CA VAL A 384 -29.50 21.01 -1.58
C VAL A 384 -28.77 20.97 -0.22
N PRO A 385 -27.77 21.83 0.03
CA PRO A 385 -27.18 21.97 1.36
C PRO A 385 -28.11 22.74 2.30
N SER A 386 -28.22 22.32 3.57
CA SER A 386 -29.01 23.03 4.58
C SER A 386 -28.42 22.89 5.98
N SER A 387 -28.36 23.99 6.74
CA SER A 387 -27.97 24.01 8.17
C SER A 387 -29.19 24.06 9.10
N GLN A 388 -30.40 23.89 8.57
CA GLN A 388 -31.60 23.78 9.40
C GLN A 388 -31.57 22.51 10.25
N ARG A 389 -32.22 22.55 11.42
CA ARG A 389 -32.30 21.39 12.31
C ARG A 389 -32.86 20.18 11.57
N GLU A 390 -32.19 19.03 11.71
CA GLU A 390 -32.56 17.75 11.06
C GLU A 390 -34.07 17.44 11.14
N ARG A 391 -34.69 17.55 12.33
CA ARG A 391 -36.13 17.31 12.52
C ARG A 391 -37.02 18.21 11.67
N SER A 392 -36.59 19.45 11.42
CA SER A 392 -37.33 20.40 10.57
C SER A 392 -37.25 20.00 9.11
N LEU A 393 -36.08 19.57 8.63
CA LEU A 393 -35.88 19.08 7.27
C LEU A 393 -36.70 17.81 6.99
N ILE A 394 -36.68 16.85 7.92
CA ILE A 394 -37.46 15.61 7.83
C ILE A 394 -38.94 15.94 7.66
N LYS A 395 -39.47 16.85 8.50
CA LYS A 395 -40.88 17.26 8.45
C LYS A 395 -41.21 18.07 7.19
N GLN A 396 -40.35 19.01 6.81
CA GLN A 396 -40.57 19.88 5.65
C GLN A 396 -40.64 19.08 4.33
N HIS A 397 -39.77 18.09 4.19
CA HIS A 397 -39.66 17.28 2.97
C HIS A 397 -40.37 15.94 3.07
N SER A 398 -41.07 15.67 4.18
CA SER A 398 -41.76 14.39 4.45
C SER A 398 -40.85 13.16 4.23
N ILE A 399 -39.61 13.22 4.71
CA ILE A 399 -38.58 12.21 4.43
C ILE A 399 -38.82 10.96 5.29
N PRO A 400 -39.03 9.77 4.70
CA PRO A 400 -39.18 8.52 5.43
C PRO A 400 -37.93 8.14 6.24
N GLN A 401 -38.11 7.34 7.30
CA GLN A 401 -37.01 6.95 8.20
C GLN A 401 -35.91 6.15 7.51
N ASP A 402 -36.25 5.31 6.53
CA ASP A 402 -35.32 4.53 5.70
C ASP A 402 -34.57 5.38 4.65
N CYS A 403 -34.97 6.64 4.46
CA CYS A 403 -34.31 7.62 3.59
C CYS A 403 -33.43 8.62 4.35
N ILE A 404 -33.22 8.41 5.67
CA ILE A 404 -32.35 9.24 6.51
C ILE A 404 -31.05 8.50 6.77
N VAL A 405 -29.95 9.05 6.25
CA VAL A 405 -28.59 8.51 6.42
C VAL A 405 -27.84 9.38 7.44
N ARG A 406 -27.48 8.80 8.60
CA ARG A 406 -26.69 9.48 9.64
C ARG A 406 -25.28 8.90 9.73
N ARG A 407 -24.28 9.78 9.70
CA ARG A 407 -22.84 9.46 9.75
C ARG A 407 -22.13 10.43 10.71
N HIS A 408 -22.41 10.30 12.01
CA HIS A 408 -21.90 11.18 13.06
C HIS A 408 -20.68 10.62 13.81
N GLY A 409 -19.95 9.70 13.19
CA GLY A 409 -18.80 9.04 13.79
C GLY A 409 -19.18 7.81 14.63
N THR A 410 -18.27 7.40 15.51
CA THR A 410 -18.28 6.09 16.17
C THR A 410 -18.07 6.20 17.68
N TYR A 411 -18.50 5.19 18.45
CA TYR A 411 -18.41 5.12 19.93
C TYR A 411 -17.02 4.78 20.47
N ARG A 412 -15.96 5.44 19.97
CA ARG A 412 -14.58 5.07 20.31
C ARG A 412 -14.22 5.37 21.77
N GLU A 413 -14.62 6.53 22.28
CA GLU A 413 -14.32 6.90 23.66
C GLU A 413 -15.06 5.98 24.62
N GLU A 414 -16.35 5.74 24.37
CA GLU A 414 -17.17 4.88 25.20
C GLU A 414 -16.61 3.44 25.22
N GLN A 415 -16.19 2.91 24.06
CA GLN A 415 -15.58 1.57 23.96
C GLN A 415 -14.24 1.46 24.72
N LEU A 416 -13.42 2.52 24.71
CA LEU A 416 -12.15 2.52 25.45
C LEU A 416 -12.39 2.66 26.96
N GLU A 417 -13.32 3.52 27.36
CA GLU A 417 -13.73 3.73 28.75
C GLU A 417 -14.30 2.45 29.39
N GLU A 418 -15.07 1.67 28.62
CA GLU A 418 -15.63 0.40 29.08
C GLU A 418 -14.60 -0.73 29.22
N MET A 419 -13.45 -0.62 28.55
CA MET A 419 -12.47 -1.70 28.42
C MET A 419 -11.20 -1.45 29.26
N LEU A 420 -10.87 -0.19 29.52
CA LEU A 420 -9.64 0.21 30.20
C LEU A 420 -9.95 0.68 31.63
N SER A 421 -9.04 0.37 32.55
CA SER A 421 -9.05 0.99 33.87
C SER A 421 -9.04 2.53 33.78
N GLU A 422 -9.63 3.19 34.79
CA GLU A 422 -9.69 4.66 34.83
C GLU A 422 -8.32 5.33 34.66
N PRO A 423 -7.21 4.87 35.29
CA PRO A 423 -5.91 5.50 35.08
C PRO A 423 -5.37 5.33 33.65
N LEU A 424 -5.54 4.16 33.03
CA LEU A 424 -5.11 3.92 31.64
C LEU A 424 -5.88 4.82 30.66
N TYR A 425 -7.21 4.88 30.81
CA TYR A 425 -8.04 5.72 29.95
C TYR A 425 -7.79 7.22 30.18
N SER A 426 -7.60 7.64 31.44
CA SER A 426 -7.21 9.01 31.77
C SER A 426 -5.85 9.38 31.17
N ALA A 427 -4.89 8.46 31.07
CA ALA A 427 -3.61 8.69 30.39
C ALA A 427 -3.81 8.99 28.90
N ILE A 428 -4.70 8.26 28.22
CA ILE A 428 -5.07 8.53 26.82
C ILE A 428 -5.70 9.93 26.68
N LYS A 429 -6.68 10.26 27.53
CA LYS A 429 -7.33 11.59 27.53
C LYS A 429 -6.31 12.71 27.75
N SER A 430 -5.39 12.53 28.70
CA SER A 430 -4.36 13.52 29.02
C SER A 430 -3.39 13.73 27.86
N GLN A 431 -2.87 12.65 27.26
CA GLN A 431 -1.97 12.75 26.11
C GLN A 431 -2.62 13.43 24.90
N ARG A 432 -3.95 13.30 24.72
CA ARG A 432 -4.68 13.95 23.63
C ARG A 432 -4.97 15.42 23.85
N THR A 433 -5.24 15.81 25.09
CA THR A 433 -5.65 17.19 25.45
C THR A 433 -4.49 18.08 25.88
N GLY A 434 -3.32 17.51 26.15
CA GLY A 434 -2.11 18.23 26.53
C GLY A 434 -1.61 19.24 25.49
N LEU A 435 -0.96 20.31 25.96
CA LEU A 435 -0.27 21.32 25.15
C LEU A 435 0.79 20.64 24.27
N GLY A 436 0.49 20.50 22.98
CA GLY A 436 1.36 19.84 22.00
C GLY A 436 0.77 18.61 21.29
N ALA A 437 -0.55 18.37 21.37
CA ALA A 437 -1.40 17.33 20.74
C ALA A 437 -0.93 16.64 19.42
N ALA A 438 0.25 16.03 19.46
CA ALA A 438 0.92 15.27 18.41
C ALA A 438 1.52 13.94 18.94
N THR A 439 1.27 13.61 20.21
CA THR A 439 1.85 12.44 20.91
C THR A 439 1.25 11.10 20.51
N LEU A 440 0.02 11.06 19.97
CA LEU A 440 -0.64 9.82 19.50
C LEU A 440 -1.02 9.88 18.00
N SER A 441 -0.46 10.81 17.25
CA SER A 441 -0.71 10.96 15.81
C SER A 441 0.19 10.03 15.03
N GLN A 442 -0.40 9.16 14.20
CA GLN A 442 0.29 8.07 13.53
C GLN A 442 0.21 8.25 12.02
N THR A 443 1.39 8.25 11.40
CA THR A 443 1.53 8.33 9.95
C THR A 443 1.04 7.05 9.27
N ASP A 444 0.35 7.21 8.15
CA ASP A 444 0.00 6.15 7.20
C ASP A 444 0.91 6.14 5.97
N GLY A 445 2.01 6.91 6.00
CA GLY A 445 3.15 6.72 5.10
C GLY A 445 3.97 5.50 5.51
N ILE A 446 4.44 4.73 4.52
CA ILE A 446 5.30 3.56 4.72
C ILE A 446 6.66 4.01 5.27
N LEU A 447 7.06 3.49 6.43
CA LEU A 447 8.34 3.84 7.08
C LEU A 447 9.42 2.75 6.98
N TRP A 448 9.02 1.52 6.66
CA TRP A 448 9.96 0.41 6.52
C TRP A 448 10.65 0.42 5.16
N PRO A 449 11.90 -0.09 5.07
CA PRO A 449 12.62 -0.23 3.81
C PRO A 449 12.01 -1.34 2.95
N GLY A 450 12.30 -1.34 1.65
CA GLY A 450 11.80 -2.37 0.74
C GLY A 450 12.26 -3.78 1.12
N GLY A 451 11.38 -4.76 1.02
CA GLY A 451 11.65 -6.16 1.36
C GLY A 451 11.76 -6.44 2.86
N TYR A 452 11.47 -5.46 3.73
CA TYR A 452 11.67 -5.57 5.18
C TYR A 452 10.89 -6.73 5.84
N PHE A 453 9.64 -6.96 5.43
CA PHE A 453 8.82 -8.04 5.97
C PHE A 453 9.08 -9.40 5.29
N GLY A 454 9.99 -9.44 4.31
CA GLY A 454 10.51 -10.66 3.71
C GLY A 454 11.75 -11.22 4.41
N ILE A 455 12.14 -10.64 5.56
CA ILE A 455 13.25 -11.11 6.40
C ILE A 455 12.79 -11.19 7.86
N ALA A 456 13.30 -12.18 8.61
CA ALA A 456 13.13 -12.27 10.05
C ALA A 456 14.05 -11.28 10.78
N GLY A 457 13.66 -10.85 11.99
CA GLY A 457 14.46 -9.96 12.83
C GLY A 457 14.71 -8.57 12.26
N LYS A 458 15.71 -7.86 12.79
CA LYS A 458 16.02 -6.50 12.35
C LYS A 458 16.62 -6.42 10.95
N LEU A 459 16.65 -5.21 10.39
CA LEU A 459 17.38 -4.96 9.15
C LEU A 459 18.87 -5.28 9.28
N SER A 460 19.50 -4.98 10.42
CA SER A 460 20.91 -5.30 10.69
C SER A 460 21.21 -6.80 10.60
N SER A 461 20.19 -7.63 10.85
CA SER A 461 20.29 -9.09 10.84
C SER A 461 20.13 -9.69 9.46
N ALA A 462 19.76 -8.89 8.44
CA ALA A 462 19.69 -9.32 7.05
C ALA A 462 21.01 -9.94 6.55
N GLY A 463 22.16 -9.43 7.02
CA GLY A 463 23.46 -10.00 6.68
C GLY A 463 23.66 -11.45 7.12
N LYS A 464 22.96 -11.90 8.17
CA LYS A 464 23.06 -13.25 8.74
C LYS A 464 22.25 -14.31 7.97
N VAL A 465 21.36 -13.90 7.06
CA VAL A 465 20.57 -14.83 6.24
C VAL A 465 21.49 -15.58 5.28
N ASP A 466 21.35 -16.91 5.24
CA ASP A 466 22.15 -17.80 4.39
C ASP A 466 21.75 -17.71 2.91
N ASP A 467 22.58 -18.26 2.02
CA ASP A 467 22.31 -18.20 0.57
C ASP A 467 20.96 -18.84 0.16
N PRO A 468 20.51 -19.98 0.74
CA PRO A 468 19.16 -20.49 0.54
C PRO A 468 18.06 -19.50 0.93
N GLY A 469 18.10 -18.90 2.13
CA GLY A 469 17.13 -17.88 2.55
C GLY A 469 17.14 -16.65 1.63
N ARG A 470 18.32 -16.23 1.20
CA ARG A 470 18.49 -15.15 0.22
C ARG A 470 17.96 -15.47 -1.17
N ALA A 471 17.63 -16.73 -1.49
CA ALA A 471 17.00 -17.08 -2.76
C ALA A 471 15.57 -16.55 -2.86
N GLU A 472 14.88 -16.43 -1.72
CA GLU A 472 13.43 -16.17 -1.63
C GLU A 472 13.07 -14.92 -0.82
N TRP A 473 14.05 -14.29 -0.17
CA TRP A 473 13.84 -13.12 0.70
C TRP A 473 13.54 -11.81 -0.04
N ARG A 474 13.16 -10.78 0.73
CA ARG A 474 12.99 -9.39 0.28
C ARG A 474 12.04 -9.23 -0.92
N LYS A 475 10.96 -10.00 -0.94
CA LYS A 475 9.91 -9.91 -1.95
C LYS A 475 8.94 -8.78 -1.63
N GLU A 476 8.53 -8.07 -2.68
CA GLU A 476 7.46 -7.08 -2.66
C GLU A 476 6.39 -7.47 -3.68
N TYR A 477 5.23 -6.82 -3.67
CA TYR A 477 4.20 -7.08 -4.68
C TYR A 477 4.75 -6.85 -6.11
N LEU A 478 4.51 -7.83 -6.97
CA LEU A 478 4.83 -7.77 -8.40
C LEU A 478 3.54 -8.08 -9.17
N PRO A 479 3.02 -7.12 -9.99
CA PRO A 479 1.83 -7.36 -10.78
C PRO A 479 1.97 -8.56 -11.72
N GLY A 480 0.94 -9.41 -11.76
CA GLY A 480 0.90 -10.58 -12.64
C GLY A 480 1.15 -10.24 -14.12
N PRO A 481 0.49 -9.20 -14.70
CA PRO A 481 0.75 -8.80 -16.09
C PRO A 481 2.19 -8.33 -16.33
N THR A 482 2.76 -7.55 -15.40
CA THR A 482 4.18 -7.15 -15.45
C THR A 482 5.08 -8.39 -15.48
N ALA A 483 4.82 -9.36 -14.59
CA ALA A 483 5.62 -10.58 -14.52
C ALA A 483 5.56 -11.42 -15.80
N LEU A 484 4.37 -11.53 -16.40
CA LEU A 484 4.14 -12.25 -17.65
C LEU A 484 4.86 -11.59 -18.83
N LEU A 485 4.75 -10.26 -18.96
CA LEU A 485 5.42 -9.50 -20.02
C LEU A 485 6.94 -9.62 -19.92
N ALA A 486 7.49 -9.48 -18.70
CA ALA A 486 8.91 -9.67 -18.45
C ALA A 486 9.37 -11.09 -18.78
N ALA A 487 8.61 -12.11 -18.37
CA ALA A 487 8.91 -13.51 -18.66
C ALA A 487 8.95 -13.81 -20.16
N ALA A 488 7.96 -13.31 -20.93
CA ALA A 488 7.92 -13.49 -22.38
C ALA A 488 9.13 -12.84 -23.06
N TYR A 489 9.45 -11.60 -22.68
CA TYR A 489 10.59 -10.87 -23.20
C TYR A 489 11.93 -11.55 -22.87
N CYS A 490 12.17 -11.89 -21.59
CA CYS A 490 13.41 -12.55 -21.18
C CYS A 490 13.56 -13.94 -21.80
N GLY A 491 12.46 -14.68 -22.00
CA GLY A 491 12.48 -15.94 -22.73
C GLY A 491 12.92 -15.79 -24.19
N ALA A 492 12.40 -14.78 -24.90
CA ALA A 492 12.80 -14.49 -26.28
C ALA A 492 14.27 -14.06 -26.38
N LEU A 493 14.71 -13.18 -25.48
CA LEU A 493 16.10 -12.72 -25.41
C LEU A 493 17.07 -13.86 -25.10
N ALA A 494 16.73 -14.71 -24.13
CA ALA A 494 17.49 -15.92 -23.83
C ALA A 494 17.58 -16.86 -25.03
N GLY A 495 16.49 -17.02 -25.80
CA GLY A 495 16.48 -17.80 -27.04
C GLY A 495 17.44 -17.24 -28.10
N ALA A 496 17.44 -15.93 -28.31
CA ALA A 496 18.34 -15.26 -29.26
C ALA A 496 19.82 -15.44 -28.84
N LEU A 497 20.14 -15.18 -27.58
CA LEU A 497 21.50 -15.34 -27.05
C LEU A 497 22.02 -16.78 -27.18
N ARG A 498 21.16 -17.78 -26.96
CA ARG A 498 21.54 -19.20 -27.14
C ARG A 498 21.78 -19.57 -28.60
N ALA A 499 21.11 -18.92 -29.54
CA ALA A 499 21.33 -19.16 -30.96
C ALA A 499 22.71 -18.64 -31.40
N ASP A 500 23.13 -17.49 -30.89
CA ASP A 500 24.43 -16.88 -31.16
C ASP A 500 25.57 -17.54 -30.34
N HIS A 501 25.26 -18.03 -29.13
CA HIS A 501 26.21 -18.68 -28.23
C HIS A 501 25.75 -20.10 -27.85
N PRO A 502 25.88 -21.09 -28.74
CA PRO A 502 25.37 -22.45 -28.52
C PRO A 502 26.21 -23.30 -27.56
N GLY A 503 27.31 -22.73 -27.02
CA GLY A 503 28.25 -23.44 -26.16
C GLY A 503 27.61 -23.98 -24.86
N PRO A 504 28.18 -25.04 -24.26
CA PRO A 504 27.70 -25.56 -22.99
C PRO A 504 28.00 -24.59 -21.85
N GLY A 505 27.08 -24.49 -20.89
CA GLY A 505 27.24 -23.70 -19.67
C GLY A 505 25.97 -22.93 -19.31
N ARG A 506 25.92 -22.41 -18.09
CA ARG A 506 24.77 -21.66 -17.60
C ARG A 506 24.61 -20.35 -18.37
N LEU A 507 23.38 -20.01 -18.76
CA LEU A 507 22.98 -18.66 -19.21
C LEU A 507 21.75 -18.25 -18.41
N ARG A 508 21.75 -17.04 -17.86
CA ARG A 508 20.59 -16.47 -17.18
C ARG A 508 20.28 -15.08 -17.71
N VAL A 509 19.00 -14.82 -17.92
CA VAL A 509 18.44 -13.55 -18.37
C VAL A 509 17.25 -13.22 -17.48
N THR A 510 17.18 -11.99 -16.99
CA THR A 510 16.01 -11.46 -16.29
C THR A 510 15.88 -9.96 -16.49
N LEU A 511 14.71 -9.42 -16.17
CA LEU A 511 14.39 -7.98 -16.21
C LEU A 511 14.13 -7.50 -14.78
N HIS A 512 14.76 -6.40 -14.41
CA HIS A 512 14.45 -5.65 -13.21
C HIS A 512 13.71 -4.38 -13.57
N ARG A 513 12.68 -4.01 -12.81
CA ARG A 513 12.03 -2.69 -12.90
C ARG A 513 12.57 -1.76 -11.83
N ALA A 514 12.69 -0.48 -12.15
CA ALA A 514 12.91 0.53 -11.13
C ALA A 514 11.58 0.85 -10.42
N VAL A 515 11.62 0.89 -9.10
CA VAL A 515 10.45 1.17 -8.26
C VAL A 515 10.88 1.84 -6.96
N VAL A 516 10.02 2.71 -6.44
CA VAL A 516 10.18 3.32 -5.12
C VAL A 516 9.22 2.65 -4.15
N PHE A 517 9.74 2.14 -3.03
CA PHE A 517 8.95 1.61 -1.94
C PHE A 517 9.35 2.28 -0.64
N GLY A 518 8.41 2.99 -0.01
CA GLY A 518 8.70 3.78 1.18
C GLY A 518 9.83 4.78 0.91
N PRO A 519 10.93 4.76 1.67
CA PRO A 519 12.07 5.65 1.44
C PRO A 519 13.06 5.15 0.37
N ASP A 520 12.94 3.91 -0.11
CA ASP A 520 13.99 3.27 -0.88
C ASP A 520 13.73 3.25 -2.39
N GLU A 521 14.81 3.50 -3.15
CA GLU A 521 14.91 3.17 -4.56
C GLU A 521 15.35 1.72 -4.72
N LEU A 522 14.58 0.94 -5.48
CA LEU A 522 14.82 -0.49 -5.65
C LEU A 522 14.79 -0.89 -7.12
N LEU A 523 15.56 -1.93 -7.42
CA LEU A 523 15.43 -2.72 -8.64
C LEU A 523 14.70 -4.01 -8.27
N GLN A 524 13.47 -4.18 -8.74
CA GLN A 524 12.66 -5.37 -8.48
C GLN A 524 12.72 -6.35 -9.65
N GLN A 525 13.12 -7.58 -9.39
CA GLN A 525 13.16 -8.64 -10.38
C GLN A 525 11.74 -9.00 -10.85
N CYS A 526 11.44 -8.79 -12.13
CA CYS A 526 10.11 -8.93 -12.70
C CYS A 526 9.77 -10.35 -13.13
N CYS A 527 10.73 -11.26 -13.23
CA CYS A 527 10.46 -12.64 -13.61
C CYS A 527 11.57 -13.57 -13.14
N GLU A 528 11.34 -14.88 -13.22
CA GLU A 528 12.41 -15.86 -13.04
C GLU A 528 13.58 -15.64 -14.02
N TYR A 529 14.71 -16.27 -13.74
CA TYR A 529 15.78 -16.38 -14.72
C TYR A 529 15.37 -17.30 -15.88
N PHE A 530 15.57 -16.83 -17.11
CA PHE A 530 15.41 -17.58 -18.36
C PHE A 530 16.77 -17.87 -18.99
N GLY A 531 16.88 -18.96 -19.76
CA GLY A 531 18.16 -19.37 -20.35
C GLY A 531 18.29 -20.89 -20.49
N THR A 532 19.38 -21.44 -19.97
CA THR A 532 19.63 -22.88 -19.94
C THR A 532 18.81 -23.58 -18.85
N SER A 533 18.78 -24.93 -18.86
CA SER A 533 17.95 -25.71 -17.93
C SER A 533 18.29 -25.50 -16.45
N ASP A 534 19.53 -25.12 -16.16
CA ASP A 534 20.07 -24.77 -14.85
C ASP A 534 19.92 -23.28 -14.50
N ALA A 535 19.27 -22.49 -15.35
CA ALA A 535 18.99 -21.08 -15.09
C ALA A 535 17.97 -20.89 -13.95
N ARG A 536 17.03 -21.83 -13.81
CA ARG A 536 15.99 -21.80 -12.77
C ARG A 536 16.50 -22.44 -11.48
N GLY A 537 16.37 -21.72 -10.37
CA GLY A 537 16.57 -22.29 -9.04
C GLY A 537 15.39 -23.16 -8.60
N GLY A 538 15.55 -23.84 -7.46
CA GLY A 538 14.47 -24.65 -6.85
C GLY A 538 13.25 -23.84 -6.39
N ALA A 539 13.39 -22.51 -6.26
CA ALA A 539 12.34 -21.61 -5.83
C ALA A 539 12.28 -20.33 -6.68
N SER A 540 11.13 -19.67 -6.62
CA SER A 540 10.82 -18.48 -7.42
C SER A 540 11.65 -17.26 -6.98
N SER A 541 12.45 -16.73 -7.90
CA SER A 541 13.23 -15.50 -7.79
C SER A 541 12.47 -14.24 -8.21
N ALA A 542 11.30 -14.38 -8.83
CA ALA A 542 10.45 -13.24 -9.16
C ALA A 542 10.07 -12.44 -7.89
N ALA A 543 9.81 -11.15 -8.09
CA ALA A 543 9.35 -10.19 -7.08
C ALA A 543 10.38 -9.77 -6.02
N ARG A 544 11.59 -10.34 -6.03
CA ARG A 544 12.70 -9.92 -5.17
C ARG A 544 13.10 -8.48 -5.44
N THR A 545 13.45 -7.77 -4.38
CA THR A 545 13.94 -6.39 -4.45
C THR A 545 15.41 -6.29 -4.09
N PHE A 546 16.12 -5.43 -4.81
CA PHE A 546 17.52 -5.10 -4.59
C PHE A 546 17.64 -3.59 -4.42
N PRO A 547 18.49 -3.07 -3.51
CA PRO A 547 18.83 -1.66 -3.48
C PRO A 547 19.26 -1.17 -4.87
N ALA A 548 18.87 0.03 -5.27
CA ALA A 548 19.15 0.53 -6.62
C ALA A 548 20.64 0.66 -6.96
N LEU A 549 21.53 0.61 -5.96
CA LEU A 549 22.99 0.66 -6.12
C LEU A 549 23.67 -0.72 -6.07
N ASN A 550 22.91 -1.80 -5.92
CA ASN A 550 23.44 -3.16 -5.73
C ASN A 550 24.00 -3.75 -7.04
N ALA A 551 25.24 -4.25 -6.98
CA ALA A 551 25.87 -5.04 -8.04
C ALA A 551 25.90 -4.38 -9.45
N THR A 552 26.06 -5.18 -10.50
CA THR A 552 26.10 -4.71 -11.90
C THR A 552 24.83 -3.99 -12.33
N ILE A 553 23.66 -4.43 -11.84
CA ILE A 553 22.39 -3.77 -12.17
C ILE A 553 22.33 -2.35 -11.60
N GLY A 554 22.88 -2.14 -10.39
CA GLY A 554 23.00 -0.81 -9.80
C GLY A 554 24.07 0.06 -10.46
N LEU A 555 25.15 -0.54 -10.98
CA LEU A 555 26.09 0.17 -11.85
C LEU A 555 25.41 0.69 -13.12
N ALA A 556 24.63 -0.14 -13.81
CA ALA A 556 23.88 0.28 -14.98
C ALA A 556 22.87 1.39 -14.66
N TYR A 557 22.15 1.26 -13.54
CA TYR A 557 21.19 2.25 -13.06
C TYR A 557 21.84 3.62 -12.79
N ARG A 558 22.97 3.68 -12.08
CA ARG A 558 23.60 4.96 -11.71
C ARG A 558 24.46 5.60 -12.80
N THR A 559 25.09 4.77 -13.65
CA THR A 559 25.90 5.26 -14.77
C THR A 559 25.04 5.63 -15.96
N ARG A 560 23.81 5.09 -16.03
CA ARG A 560 22.89 5.23 -17.18
C ARG A 560 23.54 4.74 -18.48
N ARG A 561 24.40 3.72 -18.37
CA ARG A 561 25.19 3.12 -19.46
C ARG A 561 25.11 1.60 -19.37
N ILE A 562 25.30 0.94 -20.51
CA ILE A 562 25.42 -0.52 -20.55
C ILE A 562 26.75 -0.91 -19.89
N VAL A 563 26.68 -1.79 -18.90
CA VAL A 563 27.83 -2.32 -18.16
C VAL A 563 27.99 -3.79 -18.54
N ARG A 564 29.19 -4.23 -18.89
CA ARG A 564 29.51 -5.65 -19.08
C ARG A 564 30.87 -6.00 -18.49
N SER A 565 31.14 -7.29 -18.29
CA SER A 565 32.49 -7.81 -18.02
C SER A 565 33.50 -7.31 -19.05
N LEU A 566 34.81 -7.39 -18.79
CA LEU A 566 35.86 -7.27 -19.80
C LEU A 566 36.07 -8.58 -20.54
N ARG A 567 36.54 -8.51 -21.80
CA ARG A 567 36.79 -9.71 -22.60
C ARG A 567 37.88 -10.55 -21.94
N ALA A 568 37.62 -11.84 -21.78
CA ALA A 568 38.51 -12.79 -21.11
C ALA A 568 38.89 -12.41 -19.66
N VAL A 569 38.00 -11.69 -18.95
CA VAL A 569 38.15 -11.50 -17.50
C VAL A 569 38.11 -12.86 -16.79
N SER A 570 38.93 -13.03 -15.75
CA SER A 570 38.90 -14.25 -14.95
C SER A 570 37.68 -14.24 -14.00
N PRO A 571 37.06 -15.40 -13.71
CA PRO A 571 35.96 -15.47 -12.74
C PRO A 571 36.34 -14.90 -11.36
N GLU A 572 37.59 -15.02 -10.93
CA GLU A 572 38.08 -14.47 -9.65
C GLU A 572 38.07 -12.94 -9.65
N LEU A 573 38.58 -12.30 -10.72
CA LEU A 573 38.54 -10.84 -10.84
C LEU A 573 37.10 -10.33 -10.90
N LEU A 574 36.23 -11.03 -11.62
CA LEU A 574 34.82 -10.69 -11.70
C LEU A 574 34.13 -10.82 -10.34
N SER A 575 34.41 -11.91 -9.61
CA SER A 575 33.88 -12.12 -8.26
C SER A 575 34.35 -11.04 -7.28
N ASN A 576 35.63 -10.63 -7.36
CA ASN A 576 36.14 -9.54 -6.53
C ASN A 576 35.46 -8.20 -6.86
N ALA A 577 35.27 -7.89 -8.14
CA ALA A 577 34.53 -6.71 -8.55
C ALA A 577 33.08 -6.73 -8.05
N MET A 578 32.40 -7.88 -8.09
CA MET A 578 31.05 -8.01 -7.54
C MET A 578 30.99 -7.80 -6.02
N ASN A 579 32.00 -8.27 -5.28
CA ASN A 579 32.09 -8.03 -3.84
C ASN A 579 32.26 -6.53 -3.52
N SER A 580 33.04 -5.79 -4.31
CA SER A 580 33.18 -4.33 -4.16
C SER A 580 31.87 -3.56 -4.45
N LEU A 581 30.96 -4.16 -5.23
CA LEU A 581 29.64 -3.60 -5.53
C LEU A 581 28.54 -4.05 -4.56
N ASP A 582 28.95 -4.53 -3.38
CA ASP A 582 28.06 -4.94 -2.29
C ASP A 582 27.01 -5.99 -2.73
N LEU A 583 27.39 -6.91 -3.61
CA LEU A 583 26.49 -7.96 -4.13
C LEU A 583 25.75 -8.70 -2.99
N SER A 584 26.44 -8.93 -1.88
CA SER A 584 25.93 -9.64 -0.71
C SER A 584 24.92 -8.86 0.13
N ALA A 585 24.67 -7.56 -0.13
CA ALA A 585 23.65 -6.82 0.63
C ALA A 585 22.23 -7.33 0.37
N ALA A 586 21.92 -7.74 -0.86
CA ALA A 586 20.57 -8.19 -1.26
C ALA A 586 20.56 -9.46 -2.12
N SER A 587 21.73 -9.95 -2.53
CA SER A 587 21.87 -11.09 -3.45
C SER A 587 22.61 -12.26 -2.80
N ARG A 588 22.48 -13.43 -3.44
CA ARG A 588 23.33 -14.59 -3.16
C ARG A 588 24.75 -14.31 -3.62
N LYS A 589 25.71 -15.04 -3.06
CA LYS A 589 27.07 -15.05 -3.62
C LYS A 589 27.04 -15.45 -5.09
N MET A 590 27.84 -14.78 -5.90
CA MET A 590 28.02 -15.16 -7.29
C MET A 590 28.70 -16.53 -7.33
N ALA A 591 28.18 -17.44 -8.15
CA ALA A 591 28.79 -18.74 -8.29
C ALA A 591 30.17 -18.61 -8.95
N SER A 592 31.15 -19.36 -8.46
CA SER A 592 32.57 -19.22 -8.86
C SER A 592 32.82 -19.47 -10.34
N GLU A 593 31.91 -20.19 -11.01
CA GLU A 593 31.98 -20.49 -12.44
C GLU A 593 31.46 -19.37 -13.35
N VAL A 594 30.87 -18.29 -12.81
CA VAL A 594 30.38 -17.17 -13.62
C VAL A 594 31.57 -16.39 -14.19
N GLY A 595 31.71 -16.42 -15.52
CA GLY A 595 32.76 -15.71 -16.25
C GLY A 595 32.28 -14.44 -16.96
N PHE A 596 30.96 -14.21 -17.01
CA PHE A 596 30.39 -13.06 -17.72
C PHE A 596 29.15 -12.52 -17.02
N VAL A 597 29.05 -11.19 -16.91
CA VAL A 597 27.84 -10.46 -16.52
C VAL A 597 27.63 -9.24 -17.42
N MET A 598 26.38 -8.86 -17.64
CA MET A 598 25.99 -7.65 -18.34
C MET A 598 24.68 -7.09 -17.79
N ALA A 599 24.61 -5.76 -17.69
CA ALA A 599 23.42 -5.03 -17.30
C ALA A 599 23.14 -3.90 -18.30
N ILE A 600 21.92 -3.87 -18.84
CA ILE A 600 21.47 -2.92 -19.86
C ILE A 600 20.35 -2.08 -19.25
N PRO A 601 20.57 -0.79 -18.95
CA PRO A 601 19.51 0.08 -18.45
C PRO A 601 18.55 0.48 -19.59
N ILE A 602 17.27 0.60 -19.29
CA ILE A 602 16.24 1.12 -20.18
C ILE A 602 15.99 2.57 -19.77
N LEU A 603 16.39 3.51 -20.63
CA LEU A 603 16.44 4.93 -20.28
C LEU A 603 15.17 5.68 -20.69
N GLU A 604 14.75 6.56 -19.80
CA GLU A 604 13.76 7.59 -20.07
C GLU A 604 14.44 8.88 -20.58
N PRO A 605 13.69 9.86 -21.12
CA PRO A 605 14.25 11.16 -21.45
C PRO A 605 14.90 11.86 -20.25
N GLU A 606 16.17 12.22 -20.38
CA GLU A 606 16.95 12.87 -19.33
C GLU A 606 16.67 14.38 -19.24
N GLN A 607 15.39 14.74 -19.08
CA GLN A 607 14.92 16.11 -19.01
C GLN A 607 13.89 16.22 -17.88
N ALA A 608 13.93 17.33 -17.14
CA ALA A 608 12.97 17.60 -16.07
C ALA A 608 11.52 17.44 -16.57
N GLY A 609 10.71 16.68 -15.84
CA GLY A 609 9.32 16.39 -16.16
C GLY A 609 9.10 15.30 -17.21
N LEU A 610 10.15 14.76 -17.84
CA LEU A 610 10.04 13.76 -18.91
C LEU A 610 10.55 12.36 -18.53
N TYR A 611 10.92 12.14 -17.27
CA TYR A 611 11.23 10.82 -16.73
C TYR A 611 10.50 10.60 -15.40
N THR A 612 10.34 9.35 -14.98
CA THR A 612 9.79 9.01 -13.68
C THR A 612 10.84 9.18 -12.58
N ALA A 613 10.51 9.94 -11.54
CA ALA A 613 11.36 10.14 -10.38
C ALA A 613 11.69 8.79 -9.71
N PRO A 614 12.90 8.66 -9.11
CA PRO A 614 13.93 9.71 -8.97
C PRO A 614 15.03 9.67 -10.04
N ASN A 615 15.16 8.61 -10.82
CA ASN A 615 16.22 8.40 -11.80
C ASN A 615 15.61 8.00 -13.15
N PRO A 616 16.10 8.51 -14.31
CA PRO A 616 15.55 8.21 -15.64
C PRO A 616 15.87 6.80 -16.16
N VAL A 617 15.70 5.78 -15.32
CA VAL A 617 15.90 4.38 -15.65
C VAL A 617 14.63 3.64 -15.29
N ALA A 618 13.88 3.19 -16.30
CA ALA A 618 12.63 2.45 -16.09
C ALA A 618 12.88 1.00 -15.62
N GLY A 619 14.02 0.43 -16.02
CA GLY A 619 14.39 -0.95 -15.69
C GLY A 619 15.79 -1.32 -16.17
N VAL A 620 16.25 -2.50 -15.80
CA VAL A 620 17.57 -3.03 -16.14
C VAL A 620 17.45 -4.49 -16.56
N VAL A 621 17.83 -4.80 -17.80
CA VAL A 621 17.98 -6.19 -18.26
C VAL A 621 19.31 -6.71 -17.73
N TYR A 622 19.29 -7.87 -17.09
CA TYR A 622 20.48 -8.52 -16.56
C TYR A 622 20.74 -9.86 -17.27
N VAL A 623 22.01 -10.08 -17.60
CA VAL A 623 22.50 -11.32 -18.21
C VAL A 623 23.72 -11.81 -17.44
N ASP A 624 23.79 -13.10 -17.14
CA ASP A 624 25.03 -13.75 -16.73
C ASP A 624 25.26 -15.08 -17.43
N SER A 625 26.52 -15.50 -17.49
CA SER A 625 26.88 -16.81 -18.02
C SER A 625 28.09 -17.44 -17.35
N ALA A 626 28.06 -18.77 -17.25
CA ALA A 626 29.18 -19.64 -16.91
C ALA A 626 29.69 -20.42 -18.15
N GLY A 627 29.24 -20.04 -19.35
CA GLY A 627 29.71 -20.63 -20.60
C GLY A 627 31.19 -20.35 -20.81
N ARG A 628 31.94 -21.37 -21.21
CA ARG A 628 33.36 -21.21 -21.54
C ARG A 628 33.51 -20.27 -22.73
N ASP A 629 34.39 -19.28 -22.61
CA ASP A 629 34.64 -18.25 -23.64
C ASP A 629 33.39 -17.44 -24.02
N PHE A 630 32.35 -17.44 -23.19
CA PHE A 630 31.12 -16.67 -23.42
C PHE A 630 31.41 -15.17 -23.33
N TRP A 631 31.07 -14.45 -24.39
CA TRP A 631 31.29 -13.01 -24.48
C TRP A 631 30.32 -12.40 -25.47
N ILE A 632 29.70 -11.27 -25.09
CA ILE A 632 28.75 -10.52 -25.91
C ILE A 632 29.45 -9.27 -26.44
N ASP A 633 29.72 -9.23 -27.75
CA ASP A 633 30.39 -8.10 -28.39
C ASP A 633 29.44 -6.91 -28.65
N ASP A 634 29.94 -5.80 -29.19
CA ASP A 634 29.09 -4.62 -29.43
C ASP A 634 28.01 -4.82 -30.49
N ASN A 635 28.20 -5.75 -31.45
CA ASN A 635 27.14 -6.09 -32.41
C ASN A 635 26.04 -6.90 -31.73
N ASP A 636 26.41 -7.83 -30.86
CA ASP A 636 25.47 -8.59 -30.03
C ASP A 636 24.69 -7.65 -29.11
N VAL A 637 25.39 -6.73 -28.42
CA VAL A 637 24.75 -5.70 -27.59
C VAL A 637 23.79 -4.86 -28.42
N ALA A 638 24.17 -4.40 -29.62
CA ALA A 638 23.29 -3.63 -30.49
C ALA A 638 22.03 -4.40 -30.90
N ARG A 639 22.13 -5.71 -31.14
CA ARG A 639 20.96 -6.58 -31.40
C ARG A 639 20.03 -6.67 -30.19
N ILE A 640 20.58 -6.85 -28.98
CA ILE A 640 19.80 -6.89 -27.74
C ILE A 640 19.12 -5.55 -27.48
N VAL A 641 19.82 -4.43 -27.69
CA VAL A 641 19.27 -3.08 -27.60
C VAL A 641 18.12 -2.91 -28.59
N SER A 642 18.26 -3.39 -29.82
CA SER A 642 17.18 -3.37 -30.83
C SER A 642 15.96 -4.16 -30.36
N MET A 643 16.15 -5.39 -29.85
CA MET A 643 15.05 -6.19 -29.30
C MET A 643 14.38 -5.50 -28.12
N THR A 644 15.16 -4.86 -27.24
CA THR A 644 14.63 -4.13 -26.07
C THR A 644 13.82 -2.93 -26.52
N ASN A 645 14.30 -2.14 -27.49
CA ASN A 645 13.59 -1.00 -28.06
C ASN A 645 12.24 -1.42 -28.66
N GLU A 646 12.22 -2.54 -29.39
CA GLU A 646 10.98 -3.08 -29.96
C GLU A 646 9.99 -3.53 -28.89
N PHE A 647 10.47 -4.20 -27.85
CA PHE A 647 9.66 -4.60 -26.71
C PHE A 647 9.03 -3.38 -26.00
N VAL A 648 9.83 -2.37 -25.62
CA VAL A 648 9.30 -1.19 -24.92
C VAL A 648 8.43 -0.33 -25.82
N ARG A 649 8.72 -0.25 -27.13
CA ARG A 649 7.86 0.43 -28.12
C ARG A 649 6.49 -0.24 -28.21
N GLY A 650 6.44 -1.58 -28.21
CA GLY A 650 5.18 -2.32 -28.19
C GLY A 650 4.37 -2.09 -26.90
N LEU A 651 5.03 -1.81 -25.78
CA LEU A 651 4.39 -1.48 -24.51
C LEU A 651 3.95 0.00 -24.38
N ASN A 652 4.57 0.89 -25.16
CA ASN A 652 4.40 2.35 -25.07
C ASN A 652 3.68 2.94 -26.30
N GLY A 653 3.17 2.11 -27.21
CA GLY A 653 2.57 2.56 -28.47
C GLY A 653 1.19 3.21 -28.32
N ASP A 654 0.86 4.10 -29.26
CA ASP A 654 -0.45 4.78 -29.41
C ASP A 654 -1.61 3.85 -29.84
N THR A 655 -1.35 2.56 -30.02
CA THR A 655 -2.39 1.56 -30.32
C THR A 655 -3.25 1.31 -29.10
N ASP A 656 -4.54 1.01 -29.29
CA ASP A 656 -5.54 0.82 -28.22
C ASP A 656 -4.92 0.19 -26.96
N PRO A 657 -5.12 0.80 -25.77
CA PRO A 657 -4.57 0.28 -24.53
C PRO A 657 -4.94 -1.20 -24.39
N PHE A 658 -4.01 -2.01 -23.89
CA PHE A 658 -4.30 -3.42 -23.60
C PHE A 658 -5.60 -3.47 -22.77
N ASP A 659 -6.71 -3.94 -23.34
CA ASP A 659 -8.09 -3.86 -22.81
C ASP A 659 -8.16 -3.65 -21.28
N LYS A 660 -7.82 -4.71 -20.52
CA LYS A 660 -7.84 -4.74 -19.05
C LYS A 660 -6.46 -4.65 -18.39
N ILE A 661 -5.41 -4.26 -19.12
CA ILE A 661 -4.06 -4.15 -18.59
C ILE A 661 -3.56 -2.73 -18.82
N ARG A 662 -3.19 -2.03 -17.75
CA ARG A 662 -2.70 -0.66 -17.85
C ARG A 662 -1.40 -0.50 -17.09
N ASN A 663 -0.53 0.35 -17.62
CA ASN A 663 0.66 0.79 -16.90
C ASN A 663 0.24 1.82 -15.84
N VAL A 664 0.21 1.42 -14.57
CA VAL A 664 -0.25 2.28 -13.48
C VAL A 664 0.93 3.09 -12.94
N PRO A 665 0.91 4.43 -13.03
CA PRO A 665 1.99 5.26 -12.50
C PRO A 665 2.02 5.20 -10.96
N LEU A 666 3.17 4.80 -10.41
CA LEU A 666 3.44 4.72 -8.97
C LEU A 666 4.21 5.92 -8.44
N SER A 667 4.95 6.63 -9.30
CA SER A 667 5.84 7.72 -8.94
C SER A 667 5.61 8.93 -9.84
N SER A 668 5.89 10.14 -9.34
CA SER A 668 5.85 11.38 -10.12
C SER A 668 6.87 11.41 -11.24
N THR A 669 6.70 12.37 -12.14
CA THR A 669 7.76 12.80 -13.03
C THR A 669 8.85 13.55 -12.26
N GLY A 670 10.12 13.24 -12.53
CA GLY A 670 11.26 13.82 -11.83
C GLY A 670 11.47 15.32 -12.12
N GLY A 671 11.79 16.08 -11.08
CA GLY A 671 12.02 17.52 -11.17
C GLY A 671 13.45 17.91 -11.55
N ALA A 672 14.45 17.34 -10.86
CA ALA A 672 15.87 17.62 -11.11
C ALA A 672 16.60 16.33 -11.44
N LEU A 673 17.27 16.30 -12.59
CA LEU A 673 18.00 15.16 -13.09
C LEU A 673 19.23 14.87 -12.20
N PRO A 674 19.33 13.68 -11.57
CA PRO A 674 20.54 13.29 -10.85
C PRO A 674 21.75 13.18 -11.79
N GLU A 675 22.94 13.50 -11.30
CA GLU A 675 24.18 13.35 -12.07
C GLU A 675 24.46 11.86 -12.36
N ALA A 676 24.90 11.54 -13.59
CA ALA A 676 25.34 10.19 -13.91
C ALA A 676 26.69 9.95 -13.24
N LEU A 677 26.84 8.82 -12.55
CA LEU A 677 28.12 8.45 -11.95
C LEU A 677 29.03 7.78 -12.98
N SER A 678 30.35 7.85 -12.75
CA SER A 678 31.35 7.12 -13.52
C SER A 678 31.48 5.67 -13.07
N LEU A 679 32.15 4.85 -13.89
CA LEU A 679 32.54 3.51 -13.49
C LEU A 679 33.60 3.61 -12.37
N PRO A 680 33.41 2.94 -11.22
CA PRO A 680 34.39 2.99 -10.14
C PRO A 680 35.74 2.41 -10.53
N PRO A 681 36.86 3.00 -10.06
CA PRO A 681 38.19 2.50 -10.37
C PRO A 681 38.45 1.05 -9.91
N ASP A 682 37.84 0.64 -8.80
CA ASP A 682 37.99 -0.67 -8.16
C ASP A 682 37.34 -1.82 -8.94
N VAL A 683 36.44 -1.52 -9.89
CA VAL A 683 35.82 -2.53 -10.77
C VAL A 683 36.27 -2.41 -12.23
N ALA A 684 37.04 -1.37 -12.57
CA ALA A 684 37.45 -1.07 -13.94
C ALA A 684 38.43 -2.10 -14.55
N ASN A 685 39.01 -2.97 -13.72
CA ASN A 685 39.84 -4.10 -14.15
C ASN A 685 39.03 -5.36 -14.52
N ALA A 686 37.71 -5.35 -14.30
CA ALA A 686 36.83 -6.48 -14.55
C ALA A 686 35.58 -6.13 -15.36
N LEU A 687 35.15 -4.86 -15.32
CA LEU A 687 33.96 -4.36 -16.00
C LEU A 687 34.31 -3.16 -16.89
N GLU A 688 33.51 -2.96 -17.94
CA GLU A 688 33.59 -1.82 -18.84
C GLU A 688 32.21 -1.23 -19.15
N LEU A 689 32.20 0.03 -19.64
CA LEU A 689 31.02 0.66 -20.20
C LEU A 689 31.02 0.46 -21.72
N SER A 690 29.97 -0.18 -22.27
CA SER A 690 29.86 -0.34 -23.72
C SER A 690 29.68 1.02 -24.42
N ILE A 691 30.21 1.13 -25.63
CA ILE A 691 30.00 2.28 -26.53
C ILE A 691 28.58 2.31 -27.11
N VAL A 692 27.90 1.16 -27.14
CA VAL A 692 26.53 1.04 -27.62
C VAL A 692 25.59 1.81 -26.70
N GLN A 693 24.69 2.57 -27.30
CA GLN A 693 23.72 3.35 -26.54
C GLN A 693 22.65 2.43 -25.92
N PRO A 694 22.24 2.66 -24.67
CA PRO A 694 21.14 1.91 -24.06
C PRO A 694 19.81 2.10 -24.79
N PRO A 695 18.87 1.15 -24.67
CA PRO A 695 17.51 1.31 -25.18
C PRO A 695 16.80 2.49 -24.51
N ARG A 696 15.88 3.14 -25.24
CA ARG A 696 15.20 4.37 -24.82
C ARG A 696 13.70 4.30 -25.01
N VAL A 697 12.97 4.93 -24.10
CA VAL A 697 11.53 5.23 -24.24
C VAL A 697 11.32 6.72 -24.57
N SER A 698 10.15 7.08 -25.07
CA SER A 698 9.84 8.44 -25.54
C SER A 698 9.40 9.41 -24.43
N GLY A 699 9.05 8.91 -23.25
CA GLY A 699 8.53 9.71 -22.14
C GLY A 699 8.59 8.92 -20.82
N PRO A 700 7.96 9.45 -19.75
CA PRO A 700 7.89 8.77 -18.48
C PRO A 700 7.31 7.35 -18.61
N PHE A 701 8.02 6.34 -18.12
CA PHE A 701 7.63 4.95 -18.27
C PHE A 701 8.04 4.11 -17.07
N GLN A 702 7.12 3.27 -16.59
CA GLN A 702 7.37 2.30 -15.54
C GLN A 702 6.97 0.90 -16.02
N PHE A 703 7.60 -0.16 -15.50
CA PHE A 703 7.08 -1.51 -15.71
C PHE A 703 6.08 -1.85 -14.60
N ASN A 704 4.91 -1.20 -14.62
CA ASN A 704 3.85 -1.44 -13.62
C ASN A 704 2.49 -1.71 -14.28
N PHE A 705 2.50 -2.67 -15.19
CA PHE A 705 1.30 -3.20 -15.84
C PHE A 705 0.52 -4.07 -14.87
N ASP A 706 -0.70 -3.64 -14.56
CA ASP A 706 -1.63 -4.37 -13.70
C ASP A 706 -3.02 -4.44 -14.31
N TYR A 707 -3.85 -5.35 -13.79
CA TYR A 707 -5.22 -5.51 -14.23
C TYR A 707 -6.07 -4.30 -13.86
N THR A 708 -6.99 -3.97 -14.75
CA THR A 708 -8.00 -2.95 -14.56
C THR A 708 -9.35 -3.43 -15.05
N ASP A 709 -10.39 -3.21 -14.23
CA ASP A 709 -11.78 -3.41 -14.61
C ASP A 709 -12.32 -2.27 -15.49
N PHE A 710 -11.51 -1.23 -15.73
CA PHE A 710 -11.85 -0.17 -16.67
C PHE A 710 -11.67 -0.70 -18.08
N ILE A 711 -12.72 -1.34 -18.61
CA ILE A 711 -12.83 -1.53 -20.04
C ILE A 711 -12.90 -0.12 -20.63
N THR A 712 -11.95 0.22 -21.51
CA THR A 712 -12.04 1.42 -22.35
C THR A 712 -13.23 1.22 -23.29
N GLY A 713 -14.43 1.52 -22.79
CA GLY A 713 -15.60 1.59 -23.63
C GLY A 713 -15.37 2.66 -24.68
N THR A 714 -15.48 2.27 -25.94
CA THR A 714 -15.88 3.18 -27.02
C THR A 714 -17.28 3.70 -26.69
N THR A 715 -17.34 4.75 -25.87
CA THR A 715 -18.53 5.60 -25.76
C THR A 715 -18.40 6.78 -26.69
#